data_AF-A0AAD6T5X1-F1
#
_entry.id   AF-A0AAD6T5X1-F1
#
_cell.length_a   1.000
_cell.length_b   1.000
_cell.length_c   1.000
_cell.angle_alpha   90.00
_cell.angle_beta   90.00
_cell.angle_gamma   90.00
#
_symmetry.space_group_name_H-M   'P 1'
#
loop_
_entity.id
_entity.type
_entity.pdbx_description
1 polymer ?
#
loop_
_entity_poly.entity_id
_entity_poly.type
_entity_poly.pdbx_seq_one_letter_code
_entity_poly.pdbx_strand_id
1 'polypeptide(L)'
;MALRTLIQRSPNTFHISMAATSALFGLTMSPTFVPVVFTLASLLLYAPILFNRPRPVAYTALLWISLSLGSSIGRLVPAVNALSTAGPSVAVLLAMSSLTSAVAIFAVFADVYVCNRTGGTQAVFFPAIWASLWITTSHLLPLGRLTSWTPVSGAQSYSWLSPWTGPAGIDWITAAWAVVVSQSIGSWYMGYSEDSSLETGRRKEFSRSTGTLVLALVLTALTIPTFILSGFPYPLSPPETATPLVVGCALPPSSKFDGPAPGLDDYIKESRMIPARIVLWPEAAVSFRSDKDRDNAFLHIQHSIPQRGTYWGVSFEEEITDQSDGSGDTSIRRTGLALISNTSVHHMTYYKRFLVPIAESFSLSPGSSPPPIFTLPQSKPPLVPKGRWGEPTRPLDVTASICLDFAMPSLFRDLDSRPALILAPARTWDPAIGNRMWEEVRQRANEIGSVALWCDGGKGGVSGVAGGGYNDVFQVGEGSWSRTIGFPYPFDSTPTFYARFGDAFVLAASWLLVFGPVALRLAVSRSCRLATSDACPKYFAAVEIRTTPSRPRQLDSRQPIAGSFQLITSQDLPIRLDDDSPKKSESSFIQHPSSRPAKPNRSPHPLRVCIGSLLHRFKSFARTFLRKRSRDGALTDPHSTRVESTGAPRVSEYNTPLAPTPSPPVEYRLVNTYELNASAASSVFEPEPAPPTPASSSPPSPSWLSRNVQETNPVLNFEGKRGPTLSSPLLSPLDNSANGHLRQLEPVTPSSPPPSHSKETQSADKRSSESSSFRKADDHSTAKPPLIPSSQSQYDIFVPSPPDFEPELPPLPADLWTLINIINSQGGHLNNMDFTGKQHAEVVDFGGEVDYSGYEWFQEPPPKQPPPPQSVGTPYVPLPGVIEQNEAFEFALGAAPNVLYARYKQYGQLGVLAWCSEFGELIDNLKDLGFKGNMFVATRTQALRTCEELLKLMKHSLELKMQIIVMYLSSQVARLRRFLDGEKTWDDYPEPQFPLDYTKKYPPPAGEY
;
A
#
# COMPACT_ATOMS: atom_id res chain seq x y z
N MET A 1 -18.21 10.19 31.09
CA MET A 1 -17.49 10.30 32.39
C MET A 1 -16.57 9.09 32.65
N ALA A 2 -17.10 7.87 32.78
CA ALA A 2 -16.37 6.66 33.25
C ALA A 2 -15.00 6.38 32.59
N LEU A 3 -14.85 6.60 31.27
CA LEU A 3 -13.57 6.44 30.58
C LEU A 3 -12.48 7.38 31.13
N ARG A 4 -12.81 8.63 31.45
CA ARG A 4 -11.87 9.62 32.01
C ARG A 4 -11.36 9.17 33.37
N THR A 5 -12.23 8.66 34.23
CA THR A 5 -11.86 8.09 35.55
C THR A 5 -11.03 6.81 35.44
N LEU A 6 -11.25 5.98 34.42
CA LEU A 6 -10.42 4.79 34.16
C LEU A 6 -8.99 5.19 33.76
N ILE A 7 -8.86 6.14 32.83
CA ILE A 7 -7.57 6.69 32.40
C ILE A 7 -6.84 7.34 33.57
N GLN A 8 -7.53 8.15 34.39
CA GLN A 8 -6.94 8.77 35.59
C GLN A 8 -6.47 7.75 36.63
N ARG A 9 -7.22 6.66 36.84
CA ARG A 9 -6.88 5.61 37.83
C ARG A 9 -5.66 4.78 37.44
N SER A 10 -5.40 4.54 36.15
CA SER A 10 -4.29 3.69 35.70
C SER A 10 -3.75 4.08 34.31
N PRO A 11 -3.22 5.32 34.15
CA PRO A 11 -2.91 5.88 32.83
C PRO A 11 -1.82 5.11 32.10
N ASN A 12 -0.79 4.64 32.80
CA ASN A 12 0.31 3.90 32.19
C ASN A 12 -0.19 2.56 31.60
N THR A 13 -1.00 1.83 32.36
CA THR A 13 -1.62 0.57 31.88
C THR A 13 -2.56 0.86 30.71
N PHE A 14 -3.45 1.86 30.84
CA PHE A 14 -4.38 2.24 29.78
C PHE A 14 -3.67 2.59 28.46
N HIS A 15 -2.70 3.52 28.50
CA HIS A 15 -2.02 3.97 27.29
C HIS A 15 -1.11 2.88 26.67
N ILE A 16 -0.46 2.03 27.47
CA ILE A 16 0.34 0.92 26.95
C ILE A 16 -0.57 -0.15 26.31
N SER A 17 -1.68 -0.52 26.96
CA SER A 17 -2.66 -1.45 26.38
C SER A 17 -3.32 -0.88 25.11
N MET A 18 -3.69 0.40 25.11
CA MET A 18 -4.26 1.09 23.95
C MET A 18 -3.28 1.12 22.78
N ALA A 19 -2.02 1.49 23.01
CA ALA A 19 -0.98 1.50 21.98
C ALA A 19 -0.63 0.09 21.46
N ALA A 20 -0.64 -0.94 22.31
CA ALA A 20 -0.42 -2.32 21.89
C ALA A 20 -1.59 -2.87 21.05
N THR A 21 -2.82 -2.56 21.46
CA THR A 21 -4.04 -2.96 20.74
C THR A 21 -4.16 -2.23 19.41
N SER A 22 -3.87 -0.93 19.36
CA SER A 22 -3.86 -0.18 18.10
C SER A 22 -2.72 -0.64 17.18
N ALA A 23 -1.54 -0.97 17.72
CA ALA A 23 -0.43 -1.54 16.96
C ALA A 23 -0.76 -2.91 16.36
N LEU A 24 -1.50 -3.76 17.08
CA LEU A 24 -1.96 -5.06 16.58
C LEU A 24 -2.79 -4.94 15.29
N PHE A 25 -3.66 -3.92 15.20
CA PHE A 25 -4.50 -3.69 14.02
C PHE A 25 -3.86 -2.76 12.97
N GLY A 26 -3.02 -1.81 13.39
CA GLY A 26 -2.42 -0.80 12.50
C GLY A 26 -1.04 -1.14 11.95
N LEU A 27 -0.30 -2.04 12.61
CA LEU A 27 1.06 -2.45 12.21
C LEU A 27 1.10 -3.90 11.72
N THR A 28 0.04 -4.33 11.04
CA THR A 28 -0.04 -5.59 10.27
C THR A 28 0.95 -5.58 9.09
N MET A 29 0.86 -6.58 8.19
CA MET A 29 1.63 -6.55 6.93
C MET A 29 1.27 -5.37 6.04
N SER A 30 -0.02 -5.02 5.94
CA SER A 30 -0.52 -3.86 5.17
C SER A 30 -1.14 -2.81 6.08
N PRO A 31 -0.32 -1.92 6.71
CA PRO A 31 -0.78 -0.85 7.57
C PRO A 31 -1.92 0.00 6.96
N THR A 32 -3.03 0.08 7.68
CA THR A 32 -4.20 0.89 7.31
C THR A 32 -4.14 2.28 7.93
N PHE A 33 -4.44 3.32 7.15
CA PHE A 33 -4.34 4.74 7.53
C PHE A 33 -4.90 5.07 8.94
N VAL A 34 -6.18 4.75 9.19
CA VAL A 34 -6.86 5.15 10.44
C VAL A 34 -6.28 4.47 11.69
N PRO A 35 -6.06 3.14 11.74
CA PRO A 35 -5.34 2.48 12.85
C PRO A 35 -3.90 2.96 13.07
N VAL A 36 -3.16 3.35 12.03
CA VAL A 36 -1.83 3.98 12.19
C VAL A 36 -1.98 5.36 12.84
N VAL A 37 -2.90 6.21 12.37
CA VAL A 37 -3.21 7.51 12.99
C VAL A 37 -3.56 7.35 14.48
N PHE A 38 -4.41 6.39 14.84
CA PHE A 38 -4.75 6.13 16.24
C PHE A 38 -3.56 5.62 17.07
N THR A 39 -2.68 4.80 16.50
CA THR A 39 -1.46 4.34 17.17
C THR A 39 -0.52 5.50 17.46
N LEU A 40 -0.26 6.36 16.48
CA LEU A 40 0.59 7.54 16.65
C LEU A 40 -0.04 8.55 17.62
N ALA A 41 -1.35 8.78 17.53
CA ALA A 41 -2.06 9.66 18.47
C ALA A 41 -1.99 9.15 19.91
N SER A 42 -2.08 7.83 20.11
CA SER A 42 -1.93 7.20 21.43
C SER A 42 -0.53 7.40 22.02
N LEU A 43 0.52 7.35 21.18
CA LEU A 43 1.90 7.58 21.60
C LEU A 43 2.18 9.06 21.88
N LEU A 44 1.71 9.97 21.04
CA LEU A 44 1.79 11.42 21.24
C LEU A 44 1.09 11.88 22.53
N LEU A 45 -0.09 11.32 22.82
CA LEU A 45 -0.83 11.60 24.05
C LEU A 45 -0.12 11.06 25.30
N TYR A 46 0.52 9.89 25.21
CA TYR A 46 1.17 9.25 26.35
C TYR A 46 2.58 9.80 26.64
N ALA A 47 3.35 10.21 25.63
CA ALA A 47 4.76 10.59 25.81
C ALA A 47 5.00 11.75 26.80
N PRO A 48 4.19 12.83 26.85
CA PRO A 48 4.31 13.87 27.87
C PRO A 48 4.01 13.38 29.30
N ILE A 49 3.08 12.43 29.45
CA ILE A 49 2.79 11.78 30.74
C ILE A 49 3.99 10.93 31.16
N LEU A 50 4.53 10.14 30.22
CA LEU A 50 5.64 9.23 30.40
C LEU A 50 6.95 9.94 30.80
N PHE A 51 7.28 11.07 30.15
CA PHE A 51 8.44 11.90 30.50
C PHE A 51 8.44 12.39 31.95
N ASN A 52 7.26 12.70 32.50
CA ASN A 52 7.10 13.27 33.84
C ASN A 52 6.94 12.20 34.95
N ARG A 53 7.08 10.90 34.65
CA ARG A 53 7.05 9.83 35.66
C ARG A 53 8.39 9.65 36.36
N PRO A 54 8.43 9.20 37.63
CA PRO A 54 9.68 8.94 38.37
C PRO A 54 10.46 7.71 37.90
N ARG A 55 9.88 6.88 37.03
CA ARG A 55 10.51 5.67 36.44
C ARG A 55 10.27 5.63 34.92
N PRO A 56 10.66 6.67 34.16
CA PRO A 56 10.25 6.80 32.76
C PRO A 56 10.81 5.63 31.93
N VAL A 57 12.08 5.29 32.13
CA VAL A 57 12.79 4.17 31.48
C VAL A 57 12.03 2.83 31.58
N ALA A 58 11.44 2.52 32.74
CA ALA A 58 10.74 1.25 32.94
C ALA A 58 9.43 1.19 32.13
N TYR A 59 8.65 2.27 32.14
CA TYR A 59 7.42 2.37 31.35
C TYR A 59 7.70 2.52 29.85
N THR A 60 8.81 3.16 29.45
CA THR A 60 9.30 3.17 28.06
C THR A 60 9.67 1.77 27.58
N ALA A 61 10.39 0.99 28.38
CA ALA A 61 10.75 -0.38 28.04
C ALA A 61 9.50 -1.28 27.93
N LEU A 62 8.52 -1.12 28.82
CA LEU A 62 7.26 -1.84 28.75
C LEU A 62 6.45 -1.45 27.50
N LEU A 63 6.30 -0.15 27.21
CA LEU A 63 5.65 0.35 25.99
C LEU A 63 6.31 -0.21 24.72
N TRP A 64 7.65 -0.20 24.67
CA TRP A 64 8.43 -0.75 23.56
C TRP A 64 8.19 -2.24 23.36
N ILE A 65 8.24 -3.04 24.43
CA ILE A 65 7.93 -4.47 24.37
C ILE A 65 6.48 -4.71 23.90
N SER A 66 5.51 -3.99 24.45
CA SER A 66 4.09 -4.15 24.10
C SER A 66 3.78 -3.76 22.66
N LEU A 67 4.38 -2.68 22.14
CA LEU A 67 4.30 -2.31 20.71
C LEU A 67 4.93 -3.39 19.82
N SER A 68 6.14 -3.84 20.17
CA SER A 68 6.88 -4.86 19.41
C SER A 68 6.10 -6.17 19.31
N LEU A 69 5.46 -6.60 20.41
CA LEU A 69 4.61 -7.77 20.43
C LEU A 69 3.34 -7.56 19.59
N GLY A 70 2.67 -6.41 19.72
CA GLY A 70 1.48 -6.07 18.93
C GLY A 70 1.75 -6.14 17.42
N SER A 71 2.81 -5.47 16.94
CA SER A 71 3.18 -5.52 15.53
C SER A 71 3.69 -6.89 15.07
N SER A 72 4.34 -7.68 15.93
CA SER A 72 4.74 -9.05 15.58
C SER A 72 3.53 -9.99 15.42
N ILE A 73 2.50 -9.89 16.27
CA ILE A 73 1.33 -10.78 16.16
C ILE A 73 0.61 -10.56 14.82
N GLY A 74 0.39 -9.30 14.41
CA GLY A 74 -0.20 -8.93 13.11
C GLY A 74 0.66 -9.27 11.86
N ARG A 75 1.81 -9.94 12.06
CA ARG A 75 2.81 -10.30 11.03
C ARG A 75 3.29 -11.75 11.17
N LEU A 76 2.74 -12.52 12.12
CA LEU A 76 3.29 -13.81 12.52
C LEU A 76 3.18 -14.89 11.45
N VAL A 77 2.01 -15.03 10.80
CA VAL A 77 1.73 -16.05 9.78
C VAL A 77 2.71 -15.97 8.59
N PRO A 78 2.82 -14.84 7.85
CA PRO A 78 3.75 -14.74 6.72
C PRO A 78 5.22 -14.84 7.14
N ALA A 79 5.59 -14.50 8.38
CA ALA A 79 6.95 -14.68 8.87
C ALA A 79 7.26 -16.16 9.12
N VAL A 80 6.36 -16.91 9.77
CA VAL A 80 6.52 -18.37 10.00
C VAL A 80 6.74 -19.11 8.67
N ASN A 81 6.10 -18.66 7.59
CA ASN A 81 6.23 -19.20 6.24
C ASN A 81 7.48 -18.71 5.47
N ALA A 82 8.25 -17.74 5.98
CA ALA A 82 9.32 -17.05 5.23
C ALA A 82 10.68 -17.76 5.23
N LEU A 83 10.92 -18.72 6.13
CA LEU A 83 12.17 -19.50 6.22
C LEU A 83 11.83 -20.96 6.45
N SER A 84 12.77 -21.86 6.15
CA SER A 84 12.65 -23.31 6.37
C SER A 84 12.43 -23.73 7.83
N THR A 85 12.62 -22.81 8.79
CA THR A 85 12.37 -23.05 10.22
C THR A 85 11.69 -21.83 10.87
N ALA A 86 10.56 -22.08 11.53
CA ALA A 86 9.73 -21.02 12.12
C ALA A 86 10.42 -20.24 13.25
N GLY A 87 11.31 -20.89 14.03
CA GLY A 87 11.99 -20.28 15.17
C GLY A 87 12.84 -19.05 14.79
N PRO A 88 13.81 -19.19 13.87
CA PRO A 88 14.55 -18.06 13.29
C PRO A 88 13.65 -16.97 12.70
N SER A 89 12.59 -17.33 11.96
CA SER A 89 11.65 -16.34 11.42
C SER A 89 11.00 -15.48 12.50
N VAL A 90 10.48 -16.11 13.57
CA VAL A 90 9.85 -15.40 14.68
C VAL A 90 10.87 -14.52 15.42
N ALA A 91 12.12 -14.99 15.58
CA ALA A 91 13.19 -14.19 16.18
C ALA A 91 13.54 -12.96 15.32
N VAL A 92 13.64 -13.11 14.00
CA VAL A 92 13.88 -11.99 13.05
C VAL A 92 12.70 -11.02 13.05
N LEU A 93 11.45 -11.52 13.03
CA LEU A 93 10.25 -10.68 13.09
C LEU A 93 10.20 -9.86 14.38
N LEU A 94 10.48 -10.48 15.54
CA LEU A 94 10.54 -9.81 16.83
C LEU A 94 11.65 -8.75 16.84
N ALA A 95 12.83 -9.06 16.30
CA ALA A 95 13.94 -8.10 16.20
C ALA A 95 13.59 -6.89 15.30
N MET A 96 12.95 -7.11 14.15
CA MET A 96 12.55 -6.04 13.23
C MET A 96 11.38 -5.20 13.77
N SER A 97 10.40 -5.84 14.41
CA SER A 97 9.30 -5.17 15.13
C SER A 97 9.85 -4.33 16.29
N SER A 98 10.86 -4.85 16.98
CA SER A 98 11.54 -4.17 18.10
C SER A 98 12.38 -2.98 17.66
N LEU A 99 13.14 -3.11 16.56
CA LEU A 99 13.91 -2.02 15.98
C LEU A 99 13.00 -0.89 15.48
N THR A 100 11.98 -1.21 14.68
CA THR A 100 11.04 -0.21 14.15
C THR A 100 10.24 0.47 15.26
N SER A 101 9.80 -0.26 16.29
CA SER A 101 9.17 0.31 17.47
C SER A 101 10.10 1.25 18.25
N ALA A 102 11.39 0.90 18.42
CA ALA A 102 12.35 1.79 19.07
C ALA A 102 12.58 3.10 18.28
N VAL A 103 12.64 3.00 16.96
CA VAL A 103 12.80 4.13 16.03
C VAL A 103 11.56 5.05 16.07
N ALA A 104 10.35 4.50 16.06
CA ALA A 104 9.10 5.26 16.20
C ALA A 104 8.98 5.97 17.56
N ILE A 105 9.26 5.26 18.66
CA ILE A 105 9.27 5.82 20.03
C ILE A 105 10.29 6.96 20.16
N PHE A 106 11.48 6.82 19.54
CA PHE A 106 12.50 7.87 19.53
C PHE A 106 11.99 9.15 18.86
N ALA A 107 11.29 9.06 17.73
CA ALA A 107 10.71 10.22 17.05
C ALA A 107 9.65 10.94 17.89
N VAL A 108 8.76 10.19 18.54
CA VAL A 108 7.74 10.75 19.46
C VAL A 108 8.41 11.43 20.67
N PHE A 109 9.48 10.86 21.24
CA PHE A 109 10.22 11.53 22.32
C PHE A 109 11.02 12.74 21.85
N ALA A 110 11.51 12.76 20.60
CA ALA A 110 12.20 13.90 20.03
C ALA A 110 11.27 15.12 19.86
N ASP A 111 10.04 14.90 19.40
CA ASP A 111 8.99 15.93 19.37
C ASP A 111 8.74 16.52 20.77
N VAL A 112 8.34 15.69 21.73
CA VAL A 112 7.98 16.16 23.08
C VAL A 112 9.18 16.85 23.78
N TYR A 113 10.41 16.36 23.59
CA TYR A 113 11.61 17.02 24.11
C TYR A 113 11.82 18.43 23.52
N VAL A 114 11.58 18.62 22.22
CA VAL A 114 11.74 19.92 21.56
C VAL A 114 10.57 20.85 21.91
N CYS A 115 9.33 20.39 21.85
CA CYS A 115 8.14 21.19 22.20
C CYS A 115 8.16 21.68 23.66
N ASN A 116 8.65 20.86 24.59
CA ASN A 116 8.87 21.29 25.98
C ASN A 116 9.95 22.37 26.12
N ARG A 117 10.88 22.51 25.16
CA ARG A 117 12.01 23.44 25.21
C ARG A 117 11.79 24.71 24.39
N THR A 118 11.04 24.64 23.29
CA THR A 118 10.70 25.81 22.45
C THR A 118 9.50 26.60 23.01
N GLY A 119 8.70 25.98 23.89
CA GLY A 119 7.50 26.59 24.46
C GLY A 119 6.32 26.74 23.50
N GLY A 120 6.49 26.33 22.24
CA GLY A 120 5.48 26.44 21.18
C GLY A 120 5.15 25.09 20.56
N THR A 121 3.86 24.76 20.51
CA THR A 121 3.32 23.58 19.83
C THR A 121 3.26 23.84 18.32
N GLN A 122 4.38 23.63 17.62
CA GLN A 122 4.37 23.58 16.16
C GLN A 122 3.73 22.26 15.71
N ALA A 123 2.44 22.27 15.36
CA ALA A 123 1.69 21.08 14.96
C ALA A 123 2.29 20.35 13.74
N VAL A 124 3.14 21.02 12.96
CA VAL A 124 3.89 20.49 11.81
C VAL A 124 5.26 19.88 12.17
N PHE A 125 5.71 19.96 13.43
CA PHE A 125 7.04 19.48 13.84
C PHE A 125 7.15 17.95 13.88
N PHE A 126 6.24 17.27 14.59
CA PHE A 126 6.17 15.80 14.55
C PHE A 126 5.99 15.25 13.12
N PRO A 127 5.10 15.79 12.25
CA PRO A 127 5.03 15.42 10.84
C PRO A 127 6.36 15.52 10.07
N ALA A 128 7.10 16.60 10.25
CA ALA A 128 8.41 16.77 9.60
C ALA A 128 9.44 15.75 10.12
N ILE A 129 9.46 15.44 11.43
CA ILE A 129 10.28 14.36 11.98
C ILE A 129 9.86 13.01 11.42
N TRP A 130 8.55 12.72 11.35
CA TRP A 130 8.01 11.41 10.96
C TRP A 130 8.29 11.07 9.50
N ALA A 131 8.09 12.01 8.58
CA ALA A 131 8.47 11.84 7.18
C ALA A 131 10.01 11.67 7.05
N SER A 132 10.79 12.49 7.77
CA SER A 132 12.26 12.35 7.81
C SER A 132 12.70 10.97 8.31
N LEU A 133 12.00 10.42 9.29
CA LEU A 133 12.28 9.11 9.90
C LEU A 133 12.12 7.98 8.90
N TRP A 134 10.97 7.90 8.22
CA TRP A 134 10.66 6.77 7.34
C TRP A 134 11.33 6.85 5.98
N ILE A 135 11.57 8.07 5.45
CA ILE A 135 12.51 8.26 4.34
C ILE A 135 13.86 7.68 4.73
N THR A 136 14.49 8.20 5.79
CA THR A 136 15.84 7.77 6.23
C THR A 136 15.88 6.27 6.51
N THR A 137 14.84 5.70 7.11
CA THR A 137 14.74 4.26 7.38
C THR A 137 14.63 3.44 6.10
N SER A 138 13.85 3.88 5.10
CA SER A 138 13.72 3.18 3.81
C SER A 138 14.96 3.26 2.91
N HIS A 139 15.84 4.26 3.11
CA HIS A 139 17.16 4.32 2.44
C HIS A 139 18.28 3.58 3.23
N LEU A 140 18.07 3.24 4.51
CA LEU A 140 19.06 2.55 5.35
C LEU A 140 18.76 1.06 5.62
N LEU A 141 17.51 0.63 5.47
CA LEU A 141 17.11 -0.78 5.64
C LEU A 141 16.95 -1.46 4.26
N PRO A 142 17.51 -2.66 4.06
CA PRO A 142 17.42 -3.37 2.78
C PRO A 142 16.02 -3.93 2.45
N LEU A 143 15.06 -3.81 3.38
CA LEU A 143 13.64 -4.10 3.16
C LEU A 143 12.82 -2.84 2.79
N GLY A 144 13.48 -1.70 2.60
CA GLY A 144 12.87 -0.44 2.20
C GLY A 144 11.62 -0.08 3.01
N ARG A 145 10.52 0.18 2.30
CA ARG A 145 9.23 0.59 2.87
C ARG A 145 8.41 -0.54 3.51
N LEU A 146 8.72 -1.82 3.29
CA LEU A 146 7.96 -2.95 3.88
C LEU A 146 7.98 -2.95 5.41
N THR A 147 9.09 -2.50 6.00
CA THR A 147 9.25 -2.42 7.46
C THR A 147 8.66 -1.16 8.09
N SER A 148 8.31 -0.17 7.26
CA SER A 148 7.86 1.14 7.71
C SER A 148 6.46 1.11 8.36
N TRP A 149 6.12 2.21 9.03
CA TRP A 149 4.76 2.48 9.50
C TRP A 149 4.01 3.42 8.54
N THR A 150 4.48 3.56 7.30
CA THR A 150 3.74 4.26 6.22
C THR A 150 2.44 3.50 5.96
N PRO A 151 1.26 4.15 6.01
CA PRO A 151 0.02 3.47 5.68
C PRO A 151 -0.09 3.24 4.18
N VAL A 152 -0.54 2.04 3.87
CA VAL A 152 -0.53 1.39 2.55
C VAL A 152 -1.92 1.43 1.94
N SER A 153 -2.94 1.28 2.78
CA SER A 153 -4.36 1.28 2.41
C SER A 153 -5.16 2.28 3.26
N GLY A 154 -6.32 2.71 2.75
CA GLY A 154 -7.16 3.72 3.39
C GLY A 154 -6.69 5.18 3.25
N ALA A 155 -5.53 5.43 2.64
CA ALA A 155 -5.03 6.78 2.31
C ALA A 155 -5.53 7.31 0.95
N GLN A 156 -6.58 6.71 0.39
CA GLN A 156 -7.04 6.95 -1.00
C GLN A 156 -7.45 8.41 -1.27
N SER A 157 -8.03 9.09 -0.27
CA SER A 157 -8.34 10.54 -0.31
C SER A 157 -7.12 11.47 -0.43
N TYR A 158 -5.90 10.91 -0.37
CA TYR A 158 -4.63 11.62 -0.57
C TYR A 158 -3.79 11.01 -1.72
N SER A 159 -4.31 10.03 -2.46
CA SER A 159 -3.61 9.36 -3.56
C SER A 159 -3.11 10.31 -4.65
N TRP A 160 -3.84 11.39 -4.92
CA TRP A 160 -3.47 12.45 -5.88
C TRP A 160 -2.13 13.14 -5.55
N LEU A 161 -1.63 13.04 -4.32
CA LEU A 161 -0.33 13.57 -3.90
C LEU A 161 0.85 12.63 -4.23
N SER A 162 0.59 11.39 -4.64
CA SER A 162 1.64 10.40 -4.94
C SER A 162 2.59 10.87 -6.06
N PRO A 163 2.12 11.41 -7.21
CA PRO A 163 2.99 12.02 -8.23
C PRO A 163 3.82 13.25 -7.79
N TRP A 164 3.48 13.85 -6.63
CA TRP A 164 4.10 15.10 -6.15
C TRP A 164 5.03 14.89 -4.95
N THR A 165 4.66 13.97 -4.06
CA THR A 165 5.28 13.79 -2.74
C THR A 165 5.55 12.33 -2.36
N GLY A 166 5.14 11.38 -3.20
CA GLY A 166 5.33 9.95 -3.00
C GLY A 166 4.94 9.44 -1.60
N PRO A 167 5.75 8.57 -0.97
CA PRO A 167 5.41 8.02 0.34
C PRO A 167 5.46 9.10 1.44
N ALA A 168 6.39 10.05 1.30
CA ALA A 168 6.74 11.01 2.33
C ALA A 168 5.61 12.01 2.62
N GLY A 169 4.79 12.35 1.62
CA GLY A 169 3.57 13.13 1.82
C GLY A 169 2.53 12.36 2.64
N ILE A 170 2.37 11.06 2.38
CA ILE A 170 1.46 10.19 3.13
C ILE A 170 1.95 9.98 4.57
N ASP A 171 3.26 9.80 4.80
CA ASP A 171 3.85 9.80 6.16
C ASP A 171 3.50 11.10 6.90
N TRP A 172 3.75 12.25 6.27
CA TRP A 172 3.50 13.57 6.85
C TRP A 172 2.03 13.77 7.22
N ILE A 173 1.11 13.44 6.31
CA ILE A 173 -0.35 13.53 6.51
C ILE A 173 -0.81 12.61 7.65
N THR A 174 -0.29 11.39 7.70
CA THR A 174 -0.61 10.40 8.76
C THR A 174 -0.18 10.92 10.14
N ALA A 175 1.04 11.47 10.23
CA ALA A 175 1.53 12.09 11.45
C ALA A 175 0.77 13.38 11.81
N ALA A 176 0.34 14.16 10.81
CA ALA A 176 -0.41 15.40 11.03
C ALA A 176 -1.82 15.12 11.58
N TRP A 177 -2.51 14.12 11.06
CA TRP A 177 -3.75 13.61 11.66
C TRP A 177 -3.53 13.05 13.06
N ALA A 178 -2.43 12.35 13.31
CA ALA A 178 -2.09 11.88 14.66
C ALA A 178 -1.89 13.04 15.66
N VAL A 179 -1.31 14.16 15.22
CA VAL A 179 -1.22 15.41 16.00
C VAL A 179 -2.62 15.99 16.25
N VAL A 180 -3.47 16.11 15.23
CA VAL A 180 -4.85 16.60 15.37
C VAL A 180 -5.65 15.76 16.36
N VAL A 181 -5.63 14.43 16.23
CA VAL A 181 -6.38 13.49 17.09
C VAL A 181 -5.83 13.52 18.53
N SER A 182 -4.51 13.47 18.72
CA SER A 182 -3.92 13.50 20.08
C SER A 182 -4.14 14.83 20.80
N GLN A 183 -4.08 15.97 20.09
CA GLN A 183 -4.38 17.28 20.68
C GLN A 183 -5.86 17.45 21.00
N SER A 184 -6.76 16.95 20.12
CA SER A 184 -8.21 16.95 20.37
C SER A 184 -8.57 16.11 21.59
N ILE A 185 -8.13 14.85 21.65
CA ILE A 185 -8.35 13.95 22.80
C ILE A 185 -7.68 14.52 24.06
N GLY A 186 -6.49 15.13 23.94
CA GLY A 186 -5.79 15.78 25.04
C GLY A 186 -6.58 16.93 25.65
N SER A 187 -7.17 17.80 24.82
CA SER A 187 -8.02 18.91 25.29
C SER A 187 -9.26 18.41 26.02
N TRP A 188 -9.96 17.42 25.45
CA TRP A 188 -11.12 16.76 26.09
C TRP A 188 -10.76 16.06 27.40
N TYR A 189 -9.59 15.42 27.47
CA TYR A 189 -9.13 14.71 28.67
C TYR A 189 -8.74 15.65 29.82
N MET A 190 -8.14 16.81 29.51
CA MET A 190 -7.87 17.86 30.51
C MET A 190 -9.17 18.58 30.93
N GLY A 191 -10.13 18.71 30.00
CA GLY A 191 -11.41 19.39 30.22
C GLY A 191 -11.27 20.90 30.27
N TYR A 192 -12.40 21.60 30.19
CA TYR A 192 -12.44 23.05 30.38
C TYR A 192 -12.32 23.38 31.87
N SER A 193 -11.39 24.27 32.22
CA SER A 193 -11.15 24.72 33.60
C SER A 193 -11.98 25.97 33.88
N GLU A 194 -13.25 25.76 34.26
CA GLU A 194 -14.23 26.84 34.50
C GLU A 194 -13.78 27.82 35.59
N ASP A 195 -13.02 27.36 36.59
CA ASP A 195 -12.52 28.15 37.73
C ASP A 195 -11.45 29.23 37.38
N SER A 196 -11.13 29.44 36.09
CA SER A 196 -9.99 30.26 35.65
C SER A 196 -10.28 31.78 35.55
N SER A 197 -10.87 32.35 36.59
CA SER A 197 -11.24 33.79 36.72
C SER A 197 -10.06 34.79 36.83
N LEU A 198 -8.85 34.38 36.45
CA LEU A 198 -7.64 35.22 36.41
C LEU A 198 -7.15 35.34 34.96
N GLU A 199 -7.51 36.45 34.30
CA GLU A 199 -7.43 36.63 32.84
C GLU A 199 -6.06 36.39 32.20
N THR A 200 -4.97 36.58 32.96
CA THR A 200 -3.59 36.53 32.44
C THR A 200 -3.16 35.14 31.96
N GLY A 201 -3.83 34.06 32.36
CA GLY A 201 -3.58 32.70 31.86
C GLY A 201 -4.19 32.41 30.48
N ARG A 202 -5.41 32.92 30.24
CA ARG A 202 -6.34 32.49 29.16
C ARG A 202 -5.74 32.58 27.75
N ARG A 203 -4.82 33.54 27.52
CA ARG A 203 -4.22 33.83 26.22
C ARG A 203 -3.27 32.74 25.68
N LYS A 204 -2.78 31.83 26.53
CA LYS A 204 -1.85 30.75 26.11
C LYS A 204 -2.56 29.47 25.61
N GLU A 205 -3.76 29.18 26.11
CA GLU A 205 -4.47 27.94 25.78
C GLU A 205 -5.20 28.04 24.44
N PHE A 206 -5.90 29.16 24.21
CA PHE A 206 -6.59 29.44 22.95
C PHE A 206 -5.66 29.36 21.72
N SER A 207 -4.43 29.86 21.87
CA SER A 207 -3.39 29.80 20.82
C SER A 207 -2.95 28.38 20.46
N ARG A 208 -3.20 27.36 21.29
CA ARG A 208 -2.90 25.95 20.95
C ARG A 208 -4.03 25.36 20.09
N SER A 209 -5.27 25.50 20.54
CA SER A 209 -6.47 25.01 19.85
C SER A 209 -6.56 25.54 18.40
N THR A 210 -6.28 26.83 18.20
CA THR A 210 -6.29 27.46 16.87
C THR A 210 -5.36 26.75 15.88
N GLY A 211 -4.15 26.36 16.31
CA GLY A 211 -3.18 25.67 15.46
C GLY A 211 -3.62 24.25 15.08
N THR A 212 -4.24 23.53 16.01
CA THR A 212 -4.83 22.20 15.78
C THR A 212 -5.97 22.27 14.76
N LEU A 213 -6.87 23.25 14.92
CA LEU A 213 -8.04 23.45 14.07
C LEU A 213 -7.64 23.84 12.64
N VAL A 214 -6.69 24.77 12.48
CA VAL A 214 -6.16 25.14 11.15
C VAL A 214 -5.51 23.93 10.47
N LEU A 215 -4.74 23.11 11.19
CA LEU A 215 -4.16 21.88 10.62
C LEU A 215 -5.26 20.88 10.20
N ALA A 216 -6.31 20.69 11.01
CA ALA A 216 -7.43 19.82 10.67
C ALA A 216 -8.19 20.31 9.41
N LEU A 217 -8.43 21.61 9.29
CA LEU A 217 -9.05 22.21 8.10
C LEU A 217 -8.18 22.02 6.86
N VAL A 218 -6.85 22.24 6.94
CA VAL A 218 -5.93 22.02 5.82
C VAL A 218 -5.89 20.54 5.41
N LEU A 219 -5.81 19.62 6.37
CA LEU A 219 -5.82 18.17 6.08
C LEU A 219 -7.15 17.70 5.46
N THR A 220 -8.27 18.33 5.83
CA THR A 220 -9.59 18.07 5.25
C THR A 220 -9.66 18.65 3.83
N ALA A 221 -9.21 19.89 3.62
CA ALA A 221 -9.16 20.53 2.31
C ALA A 221 -8.26 19.77 1.31
N LEU A 222 -7.17 19.15 1.77
CA LEU A 222 -6.31 18.28 0.96
C LEU A 222 -7.00 16.98 0.46
N THR A 223 -8.22 16.67 0.91
CA THR A 223 -9.04 15.58 0.32
C THR A 223 -9.85 16.04 -0.89
N ILE A 224 -10.18 17.34 -0.99
CA ILE A 224 -11.07 17.91 -2.02
C ILE A 224 -10.64 17.52 -3.45
N PRO A 225 -9.34 17.54 -3.82
CA PRO A 225 -8.93 17.17 -5.17
C PRO A 225 -9.30 15.75 -5.58
N THR A 226 -9.54 14.80 -4.67
CA THR A 226 -9.98 13.44 -5.04
C THR A 226 -11.44 13.34 -5.51
N PHE A 227 -12.23 14.38 -5.29
CA PHE A 227 -13.60 14.49 -5.82
C PHE A 227 -13.64 15.22 -7.17
N ILE A 228 -12.51 15.83 -7.60
CA ILE A 228 -12.39 16.63 -8.83
C ILE A 228 -11.50 15.90 -9.86
N LEU A 229 -10.37 15.37 -9.40
CA LEU A 229 -9.41 14.61 -10.21
C LEU A 229 -9.88 13.15 -10.31
N SER A 230 -10.36 12.77 -11.49
CA SER A 230 -10.79 11.41 -11.79
C SER A 230 -9.62 10.42 -11.72
N GLY A 231 -9.45 9.73 -10.59
CA GLY A 231 -8.50 8.63 -10.41
C GLY A 231 -8.86 7.34 -11.16
N PHE A 232 -9.66 7.43 -12.23
CA PHE A 232 -10.11 6.29 -13.03
C PHE A 232 -9.08 5.89 -14.09
N PRO A 233 -9.07 4.62 -14.53
CA PRO A 233 -8.25 4.18 -15.66
C PRO A 233 -8.53 4.97 -16.94
N TYR A 234 -7.50 5.18 -17.77
CA TYR A 234 -7.66 5.84 -19.06
C TYR A 234 -8.58 5.01 -19.98
N PRO A 235 -9.62 5.61 -20.60
CA PRO A 235 -10.61 4.86 -21.38
C PRO A 235 -9.99 4.24 -22.64
N LEU A 236 -10.53 3.09 -23.07
CA LEU A 236 -10.08 2.39 -24.30
C LEU A 236 -10.61 3.02 -25.60
N SER A 237 -11.43 4.06 -25.50
CA SER A 237 -12.11 4.74 -26.61
C SER A 237 -12.30 6.23 -26.26
N PRO A 238 -12.17 7.17 -27.22
CA PRO A 238 -11.89 6.96 -28.65
C PRO A 238 -10.43 6.54 -28.91
N PRO A 239 -10.17 5.76 -29.99
CA PRO A 239 -8.81 5.34 -30.35
C PRO A 239 -7.91 6.51 -30.82
N GLU A 240 -8.50 7.68 -31.06
CA GLU A 240 -7.81 8.92 -31.40
C GLU A 240 -7.01 9.45 -30.19
N THR A 241 -7.56 9.36 -28.97
CA THR A 241 -6.88 9.78 -27.72
C THR A 241 -6.32 8.61 -26.91
N ALA A 242 -6.79 7.38 -27.16
CA ALA A 242 -6.38 6.17 -26.44
C ALA A 242 -5.50 5.24 -27.29
N THR A 243 -4.41 4.76 -26.69
CA THR A 243 -3.59 3.64 -27.20
C THR A 243 -3.89 2.39 -26.35
N PRO A 244 -4.76 1.48 -26.82
CA PRO A 244 -5.04 0.24 -26.11
C PRO A 244 -3.89 -0.77 -26.29
N LEU A 245 -3.43 -1.35 -25.18
CA LEU A 245 -2.45 -2.42 -25.11
C LEU A 245 -3.07 -3.65 -24.43
N VAL A 246 -2.90 -4.85 -24.99
CA VAL A 246 -3.28 -6.08 -24.28
C VAL A 246 -2.06 -6.64 -23.55
N VAL A 247 -2.15 -6.73 -22.23
CA VAL A 247 -1.14 -7.33 -21.34
C VAL A 247 -1.66 -8.64 -20.75
N GLY A 248 -0.77 -9.50 -20.27
CA GLY A 248 -1.15 -10.72 -19.56
C GLY A 248 -0.01 -11.33 -18.76
N CYS A 249 -0.34 -12.31 -17.94
CA CYS A 249 0.56 -13.00 -17.02
C CYS A 249 0.39 -14.51 -17.20
N ALA A 250 1.48 -15.23 -17.41
CA ALA A 250 1.50 -16.68 -17.63
C ALA A 250 1.76 -17.40 -16.30
N LEU A 251 0.74 -18.10 -15.79
CA LEU A 251 0.79 -18.87 -14.54
C LEU A 251 0.26 -20.29 -14.81
N PRO A 252 1.11 -21.20 -15.34
CA PRO A 252 0.75 -22.58 -15.59
C PRO A 252 0.20 -23.25 -14.30
N PRO A 253 -0.92 -23.99 -14.37
CA PRO A 253 -1.53 -24.59 -13.18
C PRO A 253 -0.65 -25.72 -12.62
N SER A 254 -0.17 -25.56 -11.38
CA SER A 254 0.64 -26.55 -10.68
C SER A 254 -0.15 -27.83 -10.37
N SER A 255 -1.46 -27.70 -10.15
CA SER A 255 -2.41 -28.80 -9.90
C SER A 255 -2.51 -29.87 -11.02
N LYS A 256 -1.86 -29.69 -12.18
CA LYS A 256 -1.70 -30.74 -13.21
C LYS A 256 -0.40 -31.53 -13.09
N PHE A 257 0.44 -31.21 -12.11
CA PHE A 257 1.77 -31.77 -11.93
C PHE A 257 1.96 -32.21 -10.46
N ASP A 258 1.77 -33.50 -10.17
CA ASP A 258 2.19 -34.15 -8.91
C ASP A 258 3.73 -34.31 -8.86
N GLY A 259 4.48 -33.27 -9.27
CA GLY A 259 5.88 -33.38 -9.68
C GLY A 259 6.67 -32.05 -9.56
N PRO A 260 7.72 -31.86 -10.37
CA PRO A 260 8.54 -30.64 -10.30
C PRO A 260 7.77 -29.39 -10.74
N ALA A 261 8.29 -28.21 -10.37
CA ALA A 261 7.71 -26.92 -10.76
C ALA A 261 7.67 -26.75 -12.30
N PRO A 262 6.73 -25.96 -12.85
CA PRO A 262 6.53 -25.82 -14.29
C PRO A 262 7.81 -25.48 -15.05
N GLY A 263 8.05 -26.19 -16.15
CA GLY A 263 9.26 -26.05 -16.96
C GLY A 263 9.15 -24.97 -18.03
N LEU A 264 10.26 -24.76 -18.76
CA LEU A 264 10.33 -23.85 -19.91
C LEU A 264 9.20 -24.10 -20.92
N ASP A 265 8.95 -25.36 -21.27
CA ASP A 265 7.93 -25.73 -22.25
C ASP A 265 6.50 -25.50 -21.75
N ASP A 266 6.26 -25.57 -20.43
CA ASP A 266 4.96 -25.25 -19.83
C ASP A 266 4.68 -23.75 -19.93
N TYR A 267 5.64 -22.89 -19.59
CA TYR A 267 5.50 -21.44 -19.78
C TYR A 267 5.38 -21.04 -21.25
N ILE A 268 6.10 -21.69 -22.17
CA ILE A 268 5.94 -21.49 -23.62
C ILE A 268 4.54 -21.88 -24.09
N LYS A 269 4.05 -23.06 -23.69
CA LYS A 269 2.71 -23.58 -24.03
C LYS A 269 1.62 -22.66 -23.51
N GLU A 270 1.72 -22.25 -22.25
CA GLU A 270 0.79 -21.33 -21.59
C GLU A 270 0.77 -19.96 -22.28
N SER A 271 1.95 -19.40 -22.57
CA SER A 271 2.08 -18.10 -23.24
C SER A 271 1.53 -18.05 -24.66
N ARG A 272 1.43 -19.20 -25.35
CA ARG A 272 0.76 -19.31 -26.66
C ARG A 272 -0.77 -19.28 -26.55
N MET A 273 -1.35 -19.57 -25.39
CA MET A 273 -2.80 -19.52 -25.17
C MET A 273 -3.31 -18.13 -24.76
N ILE A 274 -2.42 -17.25 -24.29
CA ILE A 274 -2.77 -15.90 -23.80
C ILE A 274 -2.83 -14.92 -24.99
N PRO A 275 -3.99 -14.30 -25.31
CA PRO A 275 -4.15 -13.43 -26.47
C PRO A 275 -3.64 -11.99 -26.21
N ALA A 276 -2.43 -11.86 -25.66
CA ALA A 276 -1.83 -10.58 -25.27
C ALA A 276 -0.68 -10.13 -26.19
N ARG A 277 -0.47 -8.82 -26.25
CA ARG A 277 0.66 -8.18 -26.95
C ARG A 277 1.95 -8.28 -26.12
N ILE A 278 1.80 -8.21 -24.79
CA ILE A 278 2.85 -8.53 -23.82
C ILE A 278 2.35 -9.66 -22.91
N VAL A 279 3.11 -10.73 -22.79
CA VAL A 279 2.93 -11.76 -21.75
C VAL A 279 4.11 -11.68 -20.79
N LEU A 280 3.85 -11.58 -19.48
CA LEU A 280 4.89 -11.61 -18.44
C LEU A 280 4.91 -12.98 -17.75
N TRP A 281 6.10 -13.50 -17.48
CA TRP A 281 6.31 -14.70 -16.65
C TRP A 281 6.68 -14.26 -15.23
N PRO A 282 6.28 -15.01 -14.19
CA PRO A 282 6.60 -14.68 -12.80
C PRO A 282 8.09 -14.80 -12.49
N GLU A 283 8.52 -14.25 -11.36
CA GLU A 283 9.92 -14.27 -10.93
C GLU A 283 10.47 -15.69 -10.82
N ALA A 284 11.67 -15.92 -11.37
CA ALA A 284 12.31 -17.24 -11.40
C ALA A 284 11.41 -18.34 -12.01
N ALA A 285 10.67 -18.01 -13.09
CA ALA A 285 9.87 -18.98 -13.84
C ALA A 285 10.71 -20.11 -14.45
N VAL A 286 11.93 -19.80 -14.91
CA VAL A 286 12.90 -20.76 -15.46
C VAL A 286 14.30 -20.54 -14.87
N SER A 287 15.15 -21.58 -14.86
CA SER A 287 16.49 -21.52 -14.30
C SER A 287 17.52 -22.12 -15.27
N PHE A 288 18.60 -21.39 -15.55
CA PHE A 288 19.65 -21.78 -16.50
C PHE A 288 20.99 -22.03 -15.80
N ARG A 289 21.73 -23.05 -16.26
CA ARG A 289 23.04 -23.44 -15.67
C ARG A 289 24.26 -22.77 -16.31
N SER A 290 24.05 -21.96 -17.36
CA SER A 290 25.11 -21.17 -18.02
C SER A 290 24.49 -20.14 -18.97
N ASP A 291 25.27 -19.14 -19.38
CA ASP A 291 24.89 -18.21 -20.46
C ASP A 291 24.43 -18.94 -21.73
N LYS A 292 25.13 -20.00 -22.14
CA LYS A 292 24.80 -20.77 -23.35
C LYS A 292 23.47 -21.51 -23.23
N ASP A 293 23.13 -21.98 -22.04
CA ASP A 293 21.84 -22.64 -21.73
C ASP A 293 20.69 -21.64 -21.82
N ARG A 294 20.85 -20.46 -21.20
CA ARG A 294 19.94 -19.31 -21.33
C ARG A 294 19.74 -18.91 -22.80
N ASP A 295 20.83 -18.72 -23.54
CA ASP A 295 20.76 -18.18 -24.92
C ASP A 295 20.11 -19.18 -25.89
N ASN A 296 20.36 -20.48 -25.73
CA ASN A 296 19.65 -21.54 -26.43
C ASN A 296 18.14 -21.52 -26.10
N ALA A 297 17.79 -21.39 -24.82
CA ALA A 297 16.39 -21.30 -24.39
C ALA A 297 15.71 -20.03 -24.92
N PHE A 298 16.40 -18.89 -24.95
CA PHE A 298 15.88 -17.65 -25.50
C PHE A 298 15.63 -17.75 -27.02
N LEU A 299 16.49 -18.45 -27.77
CA LEU A 299 16.24 -18.76 -29.18
C LEU A 299 15.01 -19.69 -29.33
N HIS A 300 14.85 -20.72 -28.50
CA HIS A 300 13.66 -21.57 -28.51
C HIS A 300 12.38 -20.77 -28.19
N ILE A 301 12.45 -19.81 -27.27
CA ILE A 301 11.37 -18.88 -26.96
C ILE A 301 11.08 -17.95 -28.15
N GLN A 302 12.11 -17.35 -28.78
CA GLN A 302 11.95 -16.51 -29.97
C GLN A 302 11.20 -17.24 -31.09
N HIS A 303 11.58 -18.48 -31.39
CA HIS A 303 10.93 -19.32 -32.39
C HIS A 303 9.51 -19.76 -31.98
N SER A 304 9.20 -19.71 -30.68
CA SER A 304 7.91 -20.11 -30.12
C SER A 304 6.84 -19.02 -30.08
N ILE A 305 7.21 -17.74 -30.31
CA ILE A 305 6.30 -16.60 -30.27
C ILE A 305 5.47 -16.53 -31.57
N PRO A 306 4.14 -16.73 -31.52
CA PRO A 306 3.35 -17.06 -32.71
C PRO A 306 3.04 -15.86 -33.62
N GLN A 307 3.14 -14.62 -33.13
CA GLN A 307 2.71 -13.42 -33.85
C GLN A 307 3.77 -12.31 -33.85
N ARG A 308 3.88 -11.57 -34.96
CA ARG A 308 4.87 -10.49 -35.12
C ARG A 308 4.60 -9.33 -34.15
N GLY A 309 5.61 -9.06 -33.32
CA GLY A 309 5.55 -8.05 -32.26
C GLY A 309 4.68 -8.46 -31.06
N THR A 310 4.39 -9.74 -30.86
CA THR A 310 4.13 -10.22 -29.49
C THR A 310 5.46 -10.26 -28.75
N TYR A 311 5.46 -9.80 -27.50
CA TYR A 311 6.63 -9.76 -26.63
C TYR A 311 6.39 -10.60 -25.39
N TRP A 312 7.35 -11.43 -25.00
CA TRP A 312 7.30 -12.19 -23.75
C TRP A 312 8.39 -11.67 -22.81
N GLY A 313 7.97 -11.20 -21.64
CA GLY A 313 8.85 -10.86 -20.52
C GLY A 313 9.17 -12.14 -19.75
N VAL A 314 10.33 -12.72 -20.04
CA VAL A 314 10.79 -14.01 -19.48
C VAL A 314 11.64 -13.71 -18.26
N SER A 315 11.12 -13.96 -17.05
CA SER A 315 11.94 -13.88 -15.84
C SER A 315 12.59 -15.22 -15.55
N PHE A 316 13.86 -15.16 -15.17
CA PHE A 316 14.74 -16.32 -15.06
C PHE A 316 15.72 -16.17 -13.91
N GLU A 317 16.26 -17.29 -13.46
CA GLU A 317 17.52 -17.35 -12.74
C GLU A 317 18.62 -17.89 -13.66
N GLU A 318 19.84 -17.45 -13.45
CA GLU A 318 21.01 -18.02 -14.13
C GLU A 318 22.18 -18.20 -13.17
N GLU A 319 23.00 -19.20 -13.47
CA GLU A 319 24.22 -19.56 -12.75
C GLU A 319 25.45 -19.15 -13.58
N ILE A 320 26.39 -18.45 -12.95
CA ILE A 320 27.53 -17.77 -13.59
C ILE A 320 28.79 -18.07 -12.80
N THR A 321 29.89 -18.43 -13.46
CA THR A 321 31.21 -18.57 -12.83
C THR A 321 31.67 -17.23 -12.24
N ASP A 322 32.11 -17.23 -10.98
CA ASP A 322 32.67 -16.03 -10.34
C ASP A 322 34.03 -15.68 -10.96
N GLN A 323 34.11 -14.55 -11.66
CA GLN A 323 35.36 -14.05 -12.26
C GLN A 323 36.40 -13.59 -11.23
N SER A 324 36.02 -13.42 -9.96
CA SER A 324 36.93 -13.10 -8.87
C SER A 324 37.60 -14.35 -8.26
N ASP A 325 37.02 -15.53 -8.47
CA ASP A 325 37.63 -16.81 -8.12
C ASP A 325 38.44 -17.36 -9.30
N GLY A 326 39.77 -17.27 -9.18
CA GLY A 326 40.71 -17.74 -10.20
C GLY A 326 40.69 -19.26 -10.47
N SER A 327 39.92 -20.06 -9.71
CA SER A 327 39.66 -21.47 -10.03
C SER A 327 38.54 -21.64 -11.07
N GLY A 328 37.54 -20.76 -11.06
CA GLY A 328 36.28 -20.95 -11.77
C GLY A 328 35.34 -22.02 -11.19
N ASP A 329 35.65 -22.60 -10.01
CA ASP A 329 34.82 -23.64 -9.37
C ASP A 329 33.63 -23.03 -8.62
N THR A 330 33.70 -21.78 -8.15
CA THR A 330 32.53 -21.13 -7.52
C THR A 330 31.58 -20.52 -8.54
N SER A 331 30.29 -20.80 -8.34
CA SER A 331 29.19 -20.23 -9.11
C SER A 331 28.37 -19.25 -8.27
N ILE A 332 27.94 -18.17 -8.93
CA ILE A 332 27.06 -17.14 -8.42
C ILE A 332 25.77 -17.20 -9.22
N ARG A 333 24.62 -17.26 -8.54
CA ARG A 333 23.32 -17.13 -9.20
C ARG A 333 22.86 -15.66 -9.22
N ARG A 334 22.07 -15.28 -10.24
CA ARG A 334 21.33 -14.00 -10.24
C ARG A 334 19.96 -14.15 -10.89
N THR A 335 19.01 -13.32 -10.48
CA THR A 335 17.63 -13.30 -11.01
C THR A 335 17.48 -12.13 -11.99
N GLY A 336 16.87 -12.39 -13.15
CA GLY A 336 16.69 -11.41 -14.21
C GLY A 336 15.32 -11.47 -14.90
N LEU A 337 15.13 -10.55 -15.83
CA LEU A 337 14.01 -10.45 -16.77
C LEU A 337 14.55 -10.06 -18.14
N ALA A 338 14.24 -10.86 -19.17
CA ALA A 338 14.54 -10.55 -20.57
C ALA A 338 13.24 -10.28 -21.34
N LEU A 339 13.23 -9.25 -22.19
CA LEU A 339 12.11 -8.96 -23.10
C LEU A 339 12.41 -9.55 -24.48
N ILE A 340 11.76 -10.67 -24.78
CA ILE A 340 11.94 -11.46 -26.00
C ILE A 340 10.78 -11.17 -26.97
N SER A 341 11.06 -11.25 -28.26
CA SER A 341 10.08 -11.18 -29.36
C SER A 341 10.47 -12.17 -30.45
N ASN A 342 9.62 -12.39 -31.45
CA ASN A 342 10.03 -13.21 -32.61
C ASN A 342 11.12 -12.56 -33.50
N THR A 343 11.47 -11.28 -33.31
CA THR A 343 12.54 -10.60 -34.08
C THR A 343 13.85 -10.38 -33.29
N SER A 344 13.86 -10.55 -31.97
CA SER A 344 15.05 -10.38 -31.12
C SER A 344 14.86 -11.07 -29.77
N VAL A 345 15.93 -11.72 -29.29
CA VAL A 345 16.08 -12.30 -27.94
C VAL A 345 16.45 -11.29 -26.86
N HIS A 346 16.92 -10.10 -27.23
CA HIS A 346 17.40 -9.08 -26.30
C HIS A 346 16.91 -7.68 -26.72
N HIS A 347 15.62 -7.39 -26.53
CA HIS A 347 15.16 -5.98 -26.58
C HIS A 347 15.52 -5.22 -25.30
N MET A 348 15.53 -5.94 -24.18
CA MET A 348 15.78 -5.40 -22.84
C MET A 348 16.16 -6.55 -21.91
N THR A 349 17.19 -6.36 -21.07
CA THR A 349 17.53 -7.30 -19.99
C THR A 349 17.76 -6.54 -18.69
N TYR A 350 17.14 -6.99 -17.61
CA TYR A 350 17.26 -6.41 -16.28
C TYR A 350 17.63 -7.48 -15.25
N TYR A 351 18.36 -7.11 -14.21
CA TYR A 351 18.76 -7.99 -13.10
C TYR A 351 18.36 -7.36 -11.76
N LYS A 352 17.78 -8.18 -10.87
CA LYS A 352 17.19 -7.75 -9.58
C LYS A 352 18.23 -7.00 -8.74
N ARG A 353 17.98 -5.72 -8.43
CA ARG A 353 18.94 -4.86 -7.70
C ARG A 353 18.88 -5.09 -6.19
N PHE A 354 17.70 -5.39 -5.65
CA PHE A 354 17.45 -5.48 -4.22
C PHE A 354 17.01 -6.90 -3.81
N LEU A 355 17.97 -7.67 -3.32
CA LEU A 355 17.76 -9.05 -2.86
C LEU A 355 17.08 -9.10 -1.49
N VAL A 356 16.21 -10.09 -1.27
CA VAL A 356 15.59 -10.36 0.03
C VAL A 356 16.67 -10.74 1.06
N PRO A 357 16.83 -9.96 2.15
CA PRO A 357 17.82 -10.26 3.18
C PRO A 357 17.59 -11.64 3.80
N ILE A 358 18.68 -12.36 4.07
CA ILE A 358 18.72 -13.71 4.66
C ILE A 358 18.21 -14.82 3.71
N ALA A 359 17.14 -14.59 2.93
CA ALA A 359 16.63 -15.59 1.99
C ALA A 359 17.45 -15.66 0.68
N GLU A 360 17.69 -14.51 0.04
CA GLU A 360 18.37 -14.42 -1.25
C GLU A 360 19.83 -13.99 -1.11
N SER A 361 20.14 -13.15 -0.12
CA SER A 361 21.45 -12.49 0.05
C SER A 361 22.64 -13.42 0.37
N PHE A 362 22.45 -14.74 0.41
CA PHE A 362 23.50 -15.75 0.57
C PHE A 362 23.68 -16.66 -0.65
N SER A 363 22.81 -16.57 -1.67
CA SER A 363 22.80 -17.45 -2.85
C SER A 363 22.67 -16.69 -4.17
N LEU A 364 22.15 -15.47 -4.14
CA LEU A 364 22.04 -14.58 -5.29
C LEU A 364 22.99 -13.38 -5.17
N SER A 365 23.44 -12.87 -6.32
CA SER A 365 24.17 -11.60 -6.45
C SER A 365 23.29 -10.50 -7.05
N PRO A 366 23.32 -9.26 -6.53
CA PRO A 366 22.47 -8.17 -6.97
C PRO A 366 22.92 -7.59 -8.33
N GLY A 367 21.95 -7.24 -9.17
CA GLY A 367 22.18 -6.42 -10.36
C GLY A 367 22.68 -5.01 -9.99
N SER A 368 23.69 -4.53 -10.72
CA SER A 368 24.27 -3.20 -10.50
C SER A 368 23.72 -2.11 -11.42
N SER A 369 23.23 -2.49 -12.62
CA SER A 369 22.69 -1.57 -13.61
C SER A 369 21.33 -0.99 -13.19
N PRO A 370 21.02 0.27 -13.55
CA PRO A 370 19.66 0.80 -13.43
C PRO A 370 18.70 0.02 -14.36
N PRO A 371 17.38 0.08 -14.11
CA PRO A 371 16.39 -0.52 -15.00
C PRO A 371 16.42 0.15 -16.38
N PRO A 372 16.66 -0.59 -17.48
CA PRO A 372 16.66 -0.02 -18.84
C PRO A 372 15.26 0.35 -19.33
N ILE A 373 15.19 1.14 -20.40
CA ILE A 373 13.95 1.51 -21.10
C ILE A 373 13.99 0.95 -22.52
N PHE A 374 12.87 0.37 -22.97
CA PHE A 374 12.65 -0.09 -24.34
C PHE A 374 11.38 0.55 -24.91
N THR A 375 11.51 1.31 -26.01
CA THR A 375 10.37 1.94 -26.70
C THR A 375 9.66 0.91 -27.59
N LEU A 376 8.48 0.46 -27.13
CA LEU A 376 7.66 -0.57 -27.75
C LEU A 376 6.74 0.02 -28.85
N PRO A 377 6.87 -0.41 -30.13
CA PRO A 377 6.03 0.08 -31.21
C PRO A 377 4.63 -0.58 -31.23
N GLN A 378 3.59 0.18 -30.86
CA GLN A 378 2.19 -0.24 -30.99
C GLN A 378 1.66 -0.02 -32.40
N SER A 379 1.53 -1.13 -33.13
CA SER A 379 0.78 -1.20 -34.38
C SER A 379 -0.72 -1.04 -34.17
N LYS A 380 -1.39 -0.32 -35.07
CA LYS A 380 -2.85 -0.13 -35.10
C LYS A 380 -3.65 -1.42 -34.83
N PRO A 381 -4.57 -1.46 -33.85
CA PRO A 381 -5.47 -2.59 -33.63
C PRO A 381 -6.31 -2.93 -34.88
N PRO A 382 -6.72 -4.19 -35.09
CA PRO A 382 -7.47 -4.59 -36.29
C PRO A 382 -8.75 -3.77 -36.51
N LEU A 383 -9.52 -3.54 -35.43
CA LEU A 383 -10.82 -2.86 -35.43
C LEU A 383 -10.76 -1.34 -35.65
N VAL A 384 -9.60 -0.70 -35.53
CA VAL A 384 -9.48 0.77 -35.66
C VAL A 384 -9.29 1.16 -37.13
N PRO A 385 -10.08 2.08 -37.72
CA PRO A 385 -9.84 2.59 -39.09
C PRO A 385 -8.49 3.29 -39.20
N LYS A 386 -7.78 3.14 -40.34
CA LYS A 386 -6.44 3.73 -40.54
C LYS A 386 -6.39 5.23 -40.20
N GLY A 387 -7.34 6.02 -40.70
CA GLY A 387 -7.39 7.47 -40.48
C GLY A 387 -7.61 7.91 -39.03
N ARG A 388 -8.13 7.05 -38.14
CA ARG A 388 -8.36 7.36 -36.71
C ARG A 388 -7.16 7.02 -35.81
N TRP A 389 -6.16 6.31 -36.33
CA TRP A 389 -4.98 5.93 -35.55
C TRP A 389 -3.86 6.97 -35.62
N GLY A 390 -3.82 7.77 -36.68
CA GLY A 390 -2.71 8.68 -36.97
C GLY A 390 -1.49 7.92 -37.45
N GLU A 391 -0.37 8.06 -36.74
CA GLU A 391 0.92 7.45 -37.08
C GLU A 391 0.86 5.91 -37.24
N PRO A 392 1.64 5.30 -38.16
CA PRO A 392 1.62 3.85 -38.39
C PRO A 392 1.86 3.01 -37.13
N THR A 393 2.68 3.54 -36.21
CA THR A 393 3.00 2.95 -34.91
C THR A 393 3.03 4.04 -33.84
N ARG A 394 2.48 3.75 -32.66
CA ARG A 394 2.57 4.63 -31.49
C ARG A 394 3.63 4.09 -30.53
N PRO A 395 4.66 4.86 -30.13
CA PRO A 395 5.65 4.41 -29.16
C PRO A 395 5.04 4.37 -27.74
N LEU A 396 5.40 3.34 -26.97
CA LEU A 396 5.18 3.28 -25.52
C LEU A 396 6.49 2.85 -24.85
N ASP A 397 7.03 3.63 -23.93
CA ASP A 397 8.25 3.24 -23.19
C ASP A 397 7.93 2.14 -22.18
N VAL A 398 8.75 1.09 -22.14
CA VAL A 398 8.61 -0.05 -21.23
C VAL A 398 9.88 -0.21 -20.40
N THR A 399 9.75 -0.48 -19.11
CA THR A 399 10.87 -0.79 -18.22
C THR A 399 10.60 -2.05 -17.38
N ALA A 400 11.52 -2.41 -16.49
CA ALA A 400 11.48 -3.63 -15.69
C ALA A 400 11.86 -3.37 -14.23
N SER A 401 11.31 -4.18 -13.31
CA SER A 401 11.76 -4.26 -11.91
C SER A 401 11.24 -5.56 -11.29
N ILE A 402 11.99 -6.18 -10.37
CA ILE A 402 11.70 -7.55 -9.90
C ILE A 402 11.38 -7.54 -8.39
N CYS A 403 10.15 -7.96 -8.05
CA CYS A 403 9.73 -8.29 -6.70
C CYS A 403 10.09 -7.24 -5.63
N LEU A 404 11.02 -7.53 -4.70
CA LEU A 404 11.39 -6.66 -3.58
C LEU A 404 11.89 -5.27 -4.03
N ASP A 405 12.42 -5.13 -5.25
CA ASP A 405 12.87 -3.85 -5.81
C ASP A 405 11.83 -2.72 -5.58
N PHE A 406 10.53 -3.01 -5.72
CA PHE A 406 9.44 -2.03 -5.54
C PHE A 406 9.32 -1.45 -4.13
N ALA A 407 9.90 -2.09 -3.11
CA ALA A 407 9.94 -1.54 -1.75
C ALA A 407 10.92 -0.37 -1.60
N MET A 408 11.77 -0.11 -2.59
CA MET A 408 12.86 0.87 -2.51
C MET A 408 12.46 2.20 -3.19
N PRO A 409 12.49 3.34 -2.46
CA PRO A 409 11.94 4.60 -2.94
C PRO A 409 12.72 5.25 -4.10
N SER A 410 13.96 4.84 -4.35
CA SER A 410 14.85 5.40 -5.37
C SER A 410 14.94 4.56 -6.66
N LEU A 411 14.23 3.43 -6.75
CA LEU A 411 14.36 2.43 -7.82
C LEU A 411 14.36 3.02 -9.25
N PHE A 412 13.42 3.92 -9.53
CA PHE A 412 13.21 4.53 -10.85
C PHE A 412 13.80 5.94 -11.00
N ARG A 413 14.62 6.39 -10.03
CA ARG A 413 15.26 7.71 -10.08
C ARG A 413 16.30 7.84 -11.20
N ASP A 414 16.85 6.70 -11.61
CA ASP A 414 17.91 6.58 -12.61
C ASP A 414 17.36 6.49 -14.06
N LEU A 415 16.07 6.73 -14.28
CA LEU A 415 15.41 6.67 -15.60
C LEU A 415 15.45 8.02 -16.34
N ASP A 416 15.78 7.99 -17.64
CA ASP A 416 15.82 9.17 -18.51
C ASP A 416 14.42 9.70 -18.89
N SER A 417 13.42 8.82 -19.01
CA SER A 417 12.02 9.15 -19.33
C SER A 417 11.05 8.43 -18.39
N ARG A 418 9.79 8.92 -18.34
CA ARG A 418 8.69 8.18 -17.72
C ARG A 418 8.30 7.01 -18.62
N PRO A 419 8.37 5.75 -18.14
CA PRO A 419 7.85 4.61 -18.88
C PRO A 419 6.32 4.65 -18.89
N ALA A 420 5.69 4.16 -19.95
CA ALA A 420 4.27 3.85 -19.95
C ALA A 420 3.98 2.60 -19.08
N LEU A 421 4.77 1.54 -19.28
CA LEU A 421 4.57 0.25 -18.61
C LEU A 421 5.82 -0.22 -17.85
N ILE A 422 5.63 -0.69 -16.62
CA ILE A 422 6.61 -1.41 -15.82
C ILE A 422 6.27 -2.91 -15.88
N LEU A 423 7.21 -3.74 -16.31
CA LEU A 423 7.13 -5.20 -16.21
C LEU A 423 7.60 -5.63 -14.82
N ALA A 424 6.71 -6.25 -14.05
CA ALA A 424 6.90 -6.44 -12.62
C ALA A 424 6.69 -7.92 -12.20
N PRO A 425 7.61 -8.84 -12.55
CA PRO A 425 7.55 -10.23 -12.12
C PRO A 425 7.84 -10.37 -10.62
N ALA A 426 7.17 -11.33 -9.99
CA ALA A 426 7.30 -11.64 -8.57
C ALA A 426 7.03 -13.11 -8.26
N ARG A 427 7.45 -13.55 -7.06
CA ARG A 427 7.14 -14.88 -6.51
C ARG A 427 7.09 -14.83 -4.99
N THR A 428 5.96 -14.39 -4.44
CA THR A 428 5.78 -14.26 -2.98
C THR A 428 5.47 -15.60 -2.30
N TRP A 429 5.91 -15.77 -1.06
CA TRP A 429 5.76 -17.06 -0.34
C TRP A 429 4.46 -17.16 0.48
N ASP A 430 3.70 -16.06 0.61
CA ASP A 430 2.49 -15.97 1.42
C ASP A 430 1.52 -14.91 0.85
N PRO A 431 0.20 -15.14 0.79
CA PRO A 431 -0.76 -14.18 0.24
C PRO A 431 -0.75 -12.81 0.94
N ALA A 432 -0.41 -12.72 2.23
CA ALA A 432 -0.28 -11.45 2.93
C ALA A 432 0.93 -10.63 2.45
N ILE A 433 1.99 -11.31 1.99
CA ILE A 433 3.15 -10.70 1.34
C ILE A 433 2.81 -10.32 -0.10
N GLY A 434 2.12 -11.18 -0.85
CA GLY A 434 1.60 -10.87 -2.19
C GLY A 434 0.77 -9.59 -2.21
N ASN A 435 -0.22 -9.48 -1.32
CA ASN A 435 -1.04 -8.28 -1.15
C ASN A 435 -0.20 -7.05 -0.75
N ARG A 436 0.83 -7.21 0.09
CA ARG A 436 1.66 -6.09 0.54
C ARG A 436 2.64 -5.59 -0.53
N MET A 437 3.17 -6.50 -1.34
CA MET A 437 4.04 -6.18 -2.47
C MET A 437 3.27 -5.55 -3.62
N TRP A 438 2.10 -6.11 -3.97
CA TRP A 438 1.13 -5.50 -4.89
C TRP A 438 0.86 -4.02 -4.56
N GLU A 439 0.73 -3.70 -3.28
CA GLU A 439 0.52 -2.32 -2.83
C GLU A 439 1.78 -1.42 -2.96
N GLU A 440 3.00 -1.91 -2.72
CA GLU A 440 4.22 -1.15 -3.06
C GLU A 440 4.26 -0.89 -4.58
N VAL A 441 3.94 -1.90 -5.40
CA VAL A 441 3.96 -1.79 -6.87
C VAL A 441 2.95 -0.75 -7.35
N ARG A 442 1.72 -0.78 -6.81
CA ARG A 442 0.72 0.27 -7.02
C ARG A 442 1.25 1.65 -6.63
N GLN A 443 1.93 1.75 -5.49
CA GLN A 443 2.46 3.01 -5.00
C GLN A 443 3.56 3.56 -5.92
N ARG A 444 4.55 2.74 -6.32
CA ARG A 444 5.63 3.16 -7.24
C ARG A 444 5.08 3.53 -8.62
N ALA A 445 4.11 2.80 -9.14
CA ALA A 445 3.48 3.10 -10.42
C ALA A 445 2.77 4.48 -10.40
N ASN A 446 1.98 4.76 -9.35
CA ASN A 446 1.36 6.07 -9.15
C ASN A 446 2.39 7.20 -8.91
N GLU A 447 3.47 6.93 -8.18
CA GLU A 447 4.54 7.88 -7.90
C GLU A 447 5.21 8.41 -9.17
N ILE A 448 5.54 7.51 -10.11
CA ILE A 448 6.19 7.89 -11.37
C ILE A 448 5.20 8.19 -12.51
N GLY A 449 3.89 8.00 -12.32
CA GLY A 449 2.85 8.28 -13.31
C GLY A 449 2.69 7.21 -14.39
N SER A 450 3.02 5.96 -14.07
CA SER A 450 3.05 4.82 -14.99
C SER A 450 2.01 3.74 -14.63
N VAL A 451 1.90 2.71 -15.46
CA VAL A 451 1.17 1.47 -15.16
C VAL A 451 2.18 0.35 -14.91
N ALA A 452 1.87 -0.58 -13.99
CA ALA A 452 2.65 -1.78 -13.73
C ALA A 452 1.84 -3.04 -14.03
N LEU A 453 2.45 -3.99 -14.75
CA LEU A 453 1.97 -5.35 -14.96
C LEU A 453 2.63 -6.26 -13.93
N TRP A 454 1.89 -6.64 -12.89
CA TRP A 454 2.41 -7.44 -11.78
C TRP A 454 1.97 -8.89 -11.90
N CYS A 455 2.96 -9.79 -11.97
CA CYS A 455 2.77 -11.22 -12.23
C CYS A 455 3.49 -12.03 -11.15
N ASP A 456 2.73 -12.48 -10.15
CA ASP A 456 3.21 -13.14 -8.94
C ASP A 456 2.97 -14.65 -9.02
N GLY A 457 4.03 -15.42 -9.25
CA GLY A 457 4.03 -16.89 -9.27
C GLY A 457 4.10 -17.52 -7.87
N GLY A 458 3.81 -16.73 -6.84
CA GLY A 458 3.75 -17.16 -5.46
C GLY A 458 2.61 -18.13 -5.16
N LYS A 459 2.73 -18.90 -4.07
CA LYS A 459 1.64 -19.79 -3.63
C LYS A 459 0.50 -18.95 -3.03
N GLY A 460 -0.53 -18.70 -3.83
CA GLY A 460 -1.55 -17.69 -3.51
C GLY A 460 -1.02 -16.26 -3.69
N GLY A 461 -0.01 -16.08 -4.56
CA GLY A 461 0.51 -14.78 -4.96
C GLY A 461 -0.58 -13.94 -5.63
N VAL A 462 -0.42 -12.61 -5.59
CA VAL A 462 -1.44 -11.66 -6.07
C VAL A 462 -0.98 -11.09 -7.39
N SER A 463 -1.76 -11.22 -8.47
CA SER A 463 -1.41 -10.74 -9.82
C SER A 463 -2.45 -9.76 -10.36
N GLY A 464 -2.02 -8.74 -11.09
CA GLY A 464 -2.92 -7.72 -11.62
C GLY A 464 -2.27 -6.59 -12.42
N VAL A 465 -3.03 -5.52 -12.64
CA VAL A 465 -2.54 -4.25 -13.21
C VAL A 465 -2.77 -3.10 -12.22
N ALA A 466 -1.70 -2.34 -11.91
CA ALA A 466 -1.73 -1.26 -10.94
C ALA A 466 -1.15 0.05 -11.48
N GLY A 467 -1.63 1.19 -10.99
CA GLY A 467 -1.19 2.52 -11.42
C GLY A 467 -1.95 3.05 -12.64
N GLY A 468 -1.81 4.33 -12.96
CA GLY A 468 -2.57 4.97 -14.05
C GLY A 468 -4.10 4.86 -13.89
N GLY A 469 -4.59 4.84 -12.65
CA GLY A 469 -5.99 4.60 -12.29
C GLY A 469 -6.39 3.13 -12.15
N TYR A 470 -5.59 2.18 -12.63
CA TYR A 470 -5.82 0.75 -12.43
C TYR A 470 -5.51 0.33 -10.97
N ASN A 471 -6.40 -0.47 -10.42
CA ASN A 471 -6.34 -1.02 -9.06
C ASN A 471 -6.72 -2.52 -9.05
N ASP A 472 -6.68 -3.16 -10.24
CA ASP A 472 -7.40 -4.39 -10.53
C ASP A 472 -6.50 -5.61 -10.22
N VAL A 473 -6.80 -6.30 -9.11
CA VAL A 473 -6.29 -7.66 -8.88
C VAL A 473 -7.10 -8.61 -9.78
N PHE A 474 -6.42 -9.26 -10.73
CA PHE A 474 -7.07 -10.18 -11.68
C PHE A 474 -7.00 -11.64 -11.24
N GLN A 475 -5.94 -12.03 -10.54
CA GLN A 475 -5.77 -13.41 -10.07
C GLN A 475 -5.12 -13.45 -8.68
N VAL A 476 -5.52 -14.43 -7.87
CA VAL A 476 -4.85 -14.80 -6.62
C VAL A 476 -4.54 -16.29 -6.66
N GLY A 477 -3.25 -16.63 -6.69
CA GLY A 477 -2.75 -17.98 -6.96
C GLY A 477 -2.59 -18.26 -8.45
N GLU A 478 -2.64 -19.55 -8.80
CA GLU A 478 -2.40 -20.08 -10.16
C GLU A 478 -3.49 -19.69 -11.15
N GLY A 479 -3.16 -19.64 -12.45
CA GLY A 479 -4.10 -19.36 -13.55
C GLY A 479 -3.70 -18.13 -14.35
N SER A 480 -3.44 -18.33 -15.64
CA SER A 480 -3.07 -17.23 -16.54
C SER A 480 -4.24 -16.30 -16.86
N TRP A 481 -3.93 -15.03 -17.08
CA TRP A 481 -4.94 -14.01 -17.39
C TRP A 481 -4.41 -12.96 -18.38
N SER A 482 -5.33 -12.20 -18.99
CA SER A 482 -5.00 -11.04 -19.83
C SER A 482 -6.00 -9.90 -19.64
N ARG A 483 -5.57 -8.67 -19.91
CA ARG A 483 -6.34 -7.44 -19.75
C ARG A 483 -5.95 -6.44 -20.84
N THR A 484 -6.93 -5.75 -21.42
CA THR A 484 -6.68 -4.54 -22.23
C THR A 484 -6.58 -3.32 -21.32
N ILE A 485 -5.51 -2.56 -21.45
CA ILE A 485 -5.22 -1.33 -20.71
C ILE A 485 -5.07 -0.16 -21.69
N GLY A 486 -5.50 1.03 -21.29
CA GLY A 486 -5.45 2.25 -22.10
C GLY A 486 -4.31 3.18 -21.65
N PHE A 487 -3.60 3.76 -22.63
CA PHE A 487 -2.67 4.85 -22.41
C PHE A 487 -3.12 6.10 -23.18
N PRO A 488 -2.86 7.32 -22.68
CA PRO A 488 -3.08 8.55 -23.45
C PRO A 488 -2.21 8.59 -24.70
N TYR A 489 -2.73 9.23 -25.76
CA TYR A 489 -2.00 9.53 -26.99
C TYR A 489 -2.10 11.03 -27.33
N PRO A 490 -0.97 11.73 -27.62
CA PRO A 490 0.40 11.24 -27.45
C PRO A 490 0.72 10.87 -26.00
N PHE A 491 1.56 9.85 -25.80
CA PHE A 491 1.99 9.48 -24.46
C PHE A 491 3.03 10.51 -23.97
N ASP A 492 2.67 11.25 -22.93
CA ASP A 492 3.59 12.12 -22.21
C ASP A 492 4.64 11.26 -21.49
N SER A 493 5.91 11.40 -21.87
CA SER A 493 7.05 10.71 -21.26
C SER A 493 7.78 11.57 -20.22
N THR A 494 7.23 12.71 -19.79
CA THR A 494 7.86 13.54 -18.76
C THR A 494 7.76 12.88 -17.37
N PRO A 495 8.86 12.88 -16.59
CA PRO A 495 8.84 12.36 -15.23
C PRO A 495 7.95 13.23 -14.34
N THR A 496 7.19 12.58 -13.45
CA THR A 496 6.41 13.29 -12.41
C THR A 496 7.30 14.14 -11.53
N PHE A 497 6.71 15.07 -10.79
CA PHE A 497 7.43 15.92 -9.86
C PHE A 497 8.18 15.08 -8.81
N TYR A 498 7.55 14.02 -8.27
CA TYR A 498 8.21 13.10 -7.36
C TYR A 498 9.31 12.27 -8.04
N ALA A 499 9.12 11.76 -9.27
CA ALA A 499 10.19 11.05 -9.98
C ALA A 499 11.44 11.93 -10.19
N ARG A 500 11.23 13.23 -10.48
CA ARG A 500 12.30 14.19 -10.75
C ARG A 500 13.05 14.68 -9.50
N PHE A 501 12.36 14.89 -8.38
CA PHE A 501 12.95 15.49 -7.16
C PHE A 501 13.09 14.52 -5.97
N GLY A 502 12.34 13.42 -5.98
CA GLY A 502 12.29 12.42 -4.92
C GLY A 502 11.87 12.96 -3.55
N ASP A 503 12.18 12.19 -2.51
CA ASP A 503 11.96 12.54 -1.10
C ASP A 503 12.52 13.92 -0.70
N ALA A 504 13.58 14.39 -1.37
CA ALA A 504 14.33 15.59 -0.98
C ALA A 504 13.48 16.87 -1.00
N PHE A 505 12.55 17.01 -1.96
CA PHE A 505 11.62 18.14 -1.98
C PHE A 505 10.65 18.11 -0.79
N VAL A 506 10.09 16.94 -0.48
CA VAL A 506 9.10 16.79 0.60
C VAL A 506 9.73 17.07 1.96
N LEU A 507 11.00 16.67 2.16
CA LEU A 507 11.80 17.06 3.31
C LEU A 507 12.00 18.58 3.38
N ALA A 508 12.42 19.21 2.28
CA ALA A 508 12.63 20.65 2.23
C ALA A 508 11.33 21.42 2.56
N ALA A 509 10.20 21.03 1.97
CA ALA A 509 8.89 21.61 2.25
C ALA A 509 8.45 21.39 3.71
N SER A 510 8.59 20.16 4.23
CA SER A 510 8.23 19.83 5.62
C SER A 510 9.01 20.66 6.64
N TRP A 511 10.33 20.80 6.45
CA TRP A 511 11.18 21.60 7.32
C TRP A 511 11.03 23.10 7.08
N LEU A 512 10.60 23.54 5.89
CA LEU A 512 10.20 24.93 5.63
C LEU A 512 8.91 25.31 6.37
N LEU A 513 7.92 24.41 6.48
CA LEU A 513 6.73 24.65 7.32
C LEU A 513 7.09 24.78 8.81
N VAL A 514 8.09 24.04 9.28
CA VAL A 514 8.63 24.14 10.64
C VAL A 514 9.41 25.45 10.87
N PHE A 515 10.43 25.74 10.05
CA PHE A 515 11.35 26.85 10.33
C PHE A 515 10.95 28.17 9.68
N GLY A 516 10.15 28.16 8.61
CA GLY A 516 9.69 29.33 7.87
C GLY A 516 9.02 30.39 8.76
N PRO A 517 8.05 30.05 9.62
CA PRO A 517 7.43 31.02 10.54
C PRO A 517 8.42 31.65 11.53
N VAL A 518 9.48 30.94 11.91
CA VAL A 518 10.54 31.46 12.79
C VAL A 518 11.50 32.36 12.01
N ALA A 519 11.90 31.93 10.80
CA ALA A 519 12.75 32.71 9.90
C ALA A 519 12.07 34.03 9.48
N LEU A 520 10.78 33.99 9.15
CA LEU A 520 9.98 35.17 8.80
C LEU A 520 9.86 36.15 9.98
N ARG A 521 9.55 35.66 11.19
CA ARG A 521 9.54 36.50 12.40
C ARG A 521 10.90 37.13 12.68
N LEU A 522 11.99 36.38 12.51
CA LEU A 522 13.35 36.91 12.67
C LEU A 522 13.68 37.96 11.61
N ALA A 523 13.32 37.72 10.34
CA ALA A 523 13.50 38.67 9.23
C ALA A 523 12.73 39.97 9.49
N VAL A 524 11.42 39.90 9.77
CA VAL A 524 10.59 41.08 10.11
C VAL A 524 11.17 41.81 11.33
N SER A 525 11.61 41.10 12.37
CA SER A 525 12.23 41.73 13.55
C SER A 525 13.60 42.37 13.29
N ARG A 526 14.25 42.06 12.16
CA ARG A 526 15.46 42.73 11.68
C ARG A 526 15.11 43.92 10.79
N SER A 527 14.20 43.76 9.83
CA SER A 527 13.73 44.84 8.96
C SER A 527 13.12 45.99 9.75
N CYS A 528 12.30 45.70 10.77
CA CYS A 528 11.77 46.74 11.67
C CYS A 528 12.89 47.45 12.43
N ARG A 529 13.91 46.73 12.91
CA ARG A 529 15.05 47.32 13.63
C ARG A 529 15.93 48.21 12.75
N LEU A 530 16.14 47.82 11.49
CA LEU A 530 16.84 48.64 10.50
C LEU A 530 16.02 49.88 10.13
N ALA A 531 14.72 49.72 9.86
CA ALA A 531 13.82 50.85 9.61
C ALA A 531 13.78 51.87 10.77
N THR A 532 13.82 51.41 12.03
CA THR A 532 13.93 52.31 13.19
C THR A 532 15.32 52.90 13.41
N SER A 533 16.38 52.27 12.88
CA SER A 533 17.76 52.76 13.01
C SER A 533 17.96 54.05 12.22
N ASP A 534 17.55 54.03 10.96
CA ASP A 534 17.95 55.08 10.01
C ASP A 534 16.94 56.23 9.94
N ALA A 535 15.69 56.00 10.40
CA ALA A 535 14.61 56.99 10.32
C ALA A 535 14.53 57.99 11.50
N CYS A 536 15.13 57.72 12.67
CA CYS A 536 14.98 58.65 13.81
C CYS A 536 16.15 58.69 14.82
N PRO A 537 17.12 59.59 14.59
CA PRO A 537 17.83 60.27 15.67
C PRO A 537 17.45 61.76 15.82
N LYS A 538 16.72 62.36 14.86
CA LYS A 538 16.58 63.83 14.73
C LYS A 538 15.31 64.46 15.31
N TYR A 539 14.25 63.70 15.62
CA TYR A 539 12.98 64.27 16.11
C TYR A 539 12.69 64.07 17.60
N PHE A 540 13.43 63.20 18.30
CA PHE A 540 13.19 62.91 19.73
C PHE A 540 14.03 63.74 20.73
N ALA A 541 14.69 64.81 20.26
CA ALA A 541 15.54 65.68 21.08
C ALA A 541 14.82 66.90 21.70
N ALA A 542 13.48 67.00 21.59
CA ALA A 542 12.76 68.26 21.81
C ALA A 542 11.46 68.16 22.66
N VAL A 543 11.24 67.07 23.42
CA VAL A 543 10.05 66.91 24.29
C VAL A 543 10.42 66.29 25.65
N GLU A 544 11.09 67.03 26.52
CA GLU A 544 11.30 66.63 27.93
C GLU A 544 10.13 67.12 28.81
N ILE A 545 8.98 66.43 28.73
CA ILE A 545 7.83 66.75 29.59
C ILE A 545 8.03 66.11 30.98
N ARG A 546 8.36 66.95 31.95
CA ARG A 546 8.71 66.60 33.33
C ARG A 546 7.47 66.30 34.20
N THR A 547 6.81 65.17 33.98
CA THR A 547 5.64 64.76 34.80
C THR A 547 6.05 64.31 36.21
N THR A 548 5.56 65.02 37.24
CA THR A 548 5.68 64.61 38.64
C THR A 548 4.57 63.62 39.03
N PRO A 549 4.84 62.64 39.93
CA PRO A 549 3.85 61.65 40.32
C PRO A 549 2.87 62.24 41.37
N SER A 550 1.59 62.31 41.03
CA SER A 550 0.51 62.66 41.96
C SER A 550 -0.31 61.43 42.36
N ARG A 551 -0.75 61.41 43.62
CA ARG A 551 -1.45 60.30 44.27
C ARG A 551 -2.84 60.08 43.66
N PRO A 552 -3.31 58.84 43.47
CA PRO A 552 -4.70 58.60 43.08
C PRO A 552 -5.64 59.02 44.23
N ARG A 553 -6.80 59.59 43.86
CA ARG A 553 -7.89 59.92 44.77
C ARG A 553 -9.18 59.36 44.17
N GLN A 554 -9.93 58.58 44.93
CA GLN A 554 -11.26 58.14 44.52
C GLN A 554 -12.18 59.36 44.35
N LEU A 555 -13.05 59.32 43.34
CA LEU A 555 -14.35 59.99 43.38
C LEU A 555 -15.34 59.17 42.56
N ASP A 556 -16.63 59.45 42.75
CA ASP A 556 -17.72 58.51 42.49
C ASP A 556 -18.76 59.09 41.51
N SER A 557 -19.62 58.20 40.99
CA SER A 557 -20.96 58.47 40.46
C SER A 557 -21.17 59.33 39.19
N ARG A 558 -21.81 58.69 38.20
CA ARG A 558 -22.94 59.17 37.37
C ARG A 558 -22.93 60.61 36.78
N GLN A 559 -22.78 60.71 35.46
CA GLN A 559 -23.90 61.09 34.55
C GLN A 559 -23.54 60.81 33.07
N PRO A 560 -24.53 60.66 32.16
CA PRO A 560 -24.28 60.40 30.74
C PRO A 560 -24.13 61.70 29.93
N ILE A 561 -23.23 61.72 28.96
CA ILE A 561 -23.12 62.76 27.94
C ILE A 561 -23.16 62.10 26.56
N ALA A 562 -24.08 62.56 25.70
CA ALA A 562 -24.14 62.13 24.31
C ALA A 562 -23.01 62.79 23.51
N GLY A 563 -22.23 62.00 22.77
CA GLY A 563 -21.14 62.46 21.92
C GLY A 563 -21.20 61.79 20.55
N SER A 564 -21.32 62.58 19.49
CA SER A 564 -21.44 62.10 18.11
C SER A 564 -20.11 61.58 17.57
N PHE A 565 -20.10 60.33 17.08
CA PHE A 565 -19.01 59.84 16.22
C PHE A 565 -19.16 60.43 14.81
N GLN A 566 -18.13 61.12 14.32
CA GLN A 566 -17.94 61.37 12.90
C GLN A 566 -16.95 60.33 12.33
N LEU A 567 -17.28 59.73 11.20
CA LEU A 567 -16.33 58.95 10.41
C LEU A 567 -15.34 59.91 9.73
N ILE A 568 -14.05 59.65 9.89
CA ILE A 568 -13.01 60.27 9.06
C ILE A 568 -12.63 59.24 7.99
N THR A 569 -13.11 59.46 6.76
CA THR A 569 -12.73 58.69 5.58
C THR A 569 -11.41 59.23 5.02
N SER A 570 -10.34 58.42 5.05
CA SER A 570 -9.06 58.79 4.43
C SER A 570 -9.06 58.48 2.93
N GLN A 571 -9.35 59.50 2.11
CA GLN A 571 -8.80 59.60 0.76
C GLN A 571 -7.51 60.45 0.80
N ASP A 572 -6.89 60.66 -0.36
CA ASP A 572 -5.72 61.52 -0.61
C ASP A 572 -4.37 61.05 0.00
N LEU A 573 -3.70 60.18 -0.75
CA LEU A 573 -2.23 60.04 -0.75
C LEU A 573 -1.72 60.01 -2.20
N PRO A 574 -0.99 61.04 -2.67
CA PRO A 574 -0.52 61.08 -4.06
C PRO A 574 0.73 60.22 -4.24
N ILE A 575 0.63 59.16 -5.06
CA ILE A 575 1.80 58.39 -5.52
C ILE A 575 2.43 59.13 -6.70
N ARG A 576 3.69 59.53 -6.55
CA ARG A 576 4.52 60.07 -7.62
C ARG A 576 5.47 58.97 -8.12
N LEU A 577 5.34 58.62 -9.40
CA LEU A 577 6.31 57.79 -10.12
C LEU A 577 7.21 58.73 -10.91
N ASP A 578 8.50 58.73 -10.61
CA ASP A 578 9.52 59.32 -11.47
C ASP A 578 10.25 58.14 -12.17
N ASP A 579 10.15 58.08 -13.50
CA ASP A 579 10.93 57.17 -14.36
C ASP A 579 12.40 57.63 -14.37
N ASP A 580 13.35 56.70 -14.26
CA ASP A 580 14.68 56.95 -14.82
C ASP A 580 15.42 55.66 -15.23
N SER A 581 16.15 55.74 -16.35
CA SER A 581 16.81 54.58 -16.98
C SER A 581 18.28 54.89 -17.32
N PRO A 582 19.20 53.93 -17.13
CA PRO A 582 20.51 53.98 -17.79
C PRO A 582 20.69 52.85 -18.82
N LYS A 583 21.31 53.20 -19.96
CA LYS A 583 21.64 52.27 -21.04
C LYS A 583 23.05 51.69 -20.91
N LYS A 584 23.20 50.46 -21.44
CA LYS A 584 24.39 49.86 -22.08
C LYS A 584 25.80 50.38 -21.73
N SER A 585 26.67 49.44 -21.39
CA SER A 585 28.06 49.41 -21.90
C SER A 585 28.46 47.98 -22.24
N GLU A 586 29.02 47.77 -23.45
CA GLU A 586 29.59 46.49 -23.88
C GLU A 586 31.07 46.42 -23.49
N SER A 587 31.60 45.22 -23.15
CA SER A 587 32.70 44.60 -23.94
C SER A 587 33.35 43.38 -23.26
N SER A 588 33.44 42.29 -24.03
CA SER A 588 34.61 41.40 -24.17
C SER A 588 35.25 40.62 -23.00
N PHE A 589 35.50 39.34 -23.33
CA PHE A 589 36.76 38.58 -23.15
C PHE A 589 36.84 37.47 -22.10
N ILE A 590 37.73 36.50 -22.42
CA ILE A 590 37.86 35.15 -21.84
C ILE A 590 39.12 35.09 -20.97
N GLN A 591 39.04 34.44 -19.79
CA GLN A 591 40.13 33.59 -19.27
C GLN A 591 39.72 32.73 -18.07
N HIS A 592 40.17 31.47 -18.06
CA HIS A 592 40.37 30.69 -16.83
C HIS A 592 41.58 31.21 -16.07
N PRO A 593 41.61 31.04 -14.74
CA PRO A 593 42.72 30.25 -14.20
C PRO A 593 42.28 29.26 -13.09
N SER A 594 43.03 28.17 -12.94
CA SER A 594 42.93 27.32 -11.75
C SER A 594 43.81 27.89 -10.62
N SER A 595 43.33 27.81 -9.38
CA SER A 595 44.20 27.94 -8.20
C SER A 595 43.59 27.22 -6.99
N ARG A 596 44.44 26.97 -5.97
CA ARG A 596 44.14 26.07 -4.85
C ARG A 596 43.20 26.70 -3.81
N PRO A 597 42.30 25.94 -3.16
CA PRO A 597 41.56 26.44 -2.01
C PRO A 597 42.47 26.62 -0.79
N ALA A 598 42.63 27.86 -0.34
CA ALA A 598 43.21 28.16 0.98
C ALA A 598 42.20 27.83 2.09
N LYS A 599 42.66 27.37 3.26
CA LYS A 599 41.80 27.03 4.41
C LYS A 599 41.27 28.31 5.12
N PRO A 600 39.95 28.56 5.19
CA PRO A 600 39.38 29.54 6.10
C PRO A 600 39.08 28.87 7.44
N ASN A 601 39.97 29.02 8.42
CA ASN A 601 39.81 28.42 9.74
C ASN A 601 38.85 29.26 10.61
N ARG A 602 37.53 29.10 10.43
CA ARG A 602 36.49 29.68 11.30
C ARG A 602 35.38 28.66 11.60
N SER A 603 35.20 28.35 12.87
CA SER A 603 34.11 27.51 13.38
C SER A 603 32.79 28.27 13.49
N PRO A 604 31.66 27.59 13.28
CA PRO A 604 30.42 28.07 13.87
C PRO A 604 29.50 26.98 14.48
N HIS A 605 28.69 27.45 15.43
CA HIS A 605 27.40 26.95 15.90
C HIS A 605 27.29 25.75 16.89
N PRO A 606 26.24 25.74 17.76
CA PRO A 606 26.17 24.84 18.93
C PRO A 606 25.44 23.51 18.68
N LEU A 607 24.87 23.31 17.49
CA LEU A 607 23.95 22.18 17.20
C LEU A 607 24.56 20.79 17.40
N ARG A 608 25.88 20.63 17.19
CA ARG A 608 26.59 19.36 17.42
C ARG A 608 26.52 18.89 18.88
N VAL A 609 26.42 19.80 19.85
CA VAL A 609 26.45 19.45 21.29
C VAL A 609 25.15 18.74 21.72
N CYS A 610 23.99 19.20 21.25
CA CYS A 610 22.71 18.58 21.60
C CYS A 610 22.54 17.19 20.98
N ILE A 611 22.81 17.04 19.68
CA ILE A 611 22.69 15.75 18.98
C ILE A 611 23.72 14.75 19.54
N GLY A 612 24.96 15.20 19.80
CA GLY A 612 25.99 14.39 20.46
C GLY A 612 25.58 13.90 21.85
N SER A 613 24.98 14.76 22.68
CA SER A 613 24.48 14.38 24.00
C SER A 613 23.35 13.34 23.93
N LEU A 614 22.41 13.49 22.99
CA LEU A 614 21.29 12.58 22.78
C LEU A 614 21.78 11.19 22.31
N LEU A 615 22.65 11.15 21.28
CA LEU A 615 23.27 9.92 20.79
C LEU A 615 24.19 9.26 21.83
N HIS A 616 24.89 10.04 22.66
CA HIS A 616 25.71 9.48 23.74
C HIS A 616 24.85 8.86 24.85
N ARG A 617 23.73 9.51 25.23
CA ARG A 617 22.74 8.93 26.16
C ARG A 617 22.11 7.67 25.58
N PHE A 618 21.80 7.63 24.28
CA PHE A 618 21.28 6.42 23.63
C PHE A 618 22.32 5.28 23.57
N LYS A 619 23.57 5.57 23.18
CA LYS A 619 24.67 4.59 23.23
C LYS A 619 24.94 4.10 24.66
N SER A 620 24.79 4.96 25.67
CA SER A 620 24.86 4.57 27.08
C SER A 620 23.68 3.66 27.46
N PHE A 621 22.45 4.01 27.08
CA PHE A 621 21.24 3.23 27.34
C PHE A 621 21.33 1.81 26.74
N ALA A 622 21.69 1.70 25.45
CA ALA A 622 21.90 0.42 24.78
C ALA A 622 23.00 -0.43 25.46
N ARG A 623 24.12 0.19 25.86
CA ARG A 623 25.18 -0.48 26.63
C ARG A 623 24.69 -0.95 28.01
N THR A 624 23.93 -0.14 28.74
CA THR A 624 23.37 -0.53 30.05
C THR A 624 22.36 -1.67 29.92
N PHE A 625 21.55 -1.70 28.84
CA PHE A 625 20.60 -2.77 28.58
C PHE A 625 21.31 -4.09 28.25
N LEU A 626 22.30 -4.07 27.35
CA LEU A 626 23.07 -5.26 26.96
C LEU A 626 23.97 -5.82 28.09
N ARG A 627 24.43 -4.97 29.02
CA ARG A 627 25.38 -5.38 30.07
C ARG A 627 24.73 -5.99 31.33
N LYS A 628 23.39 -6.02 31.44
CA LYS A 628 22.67 -6.49 32.64
C LYS A 628 22.14 -7.93 32.56
N ARG A 629 22.89 -8.85 31.94
CA ARG A 629 22.59 -10.30 31.90
C ARG A 629 23.75 -11.21 32.38
N SER A 630 24.64 -10.69 33.23
CA SER A 630 25.68 -11.51 33.87
C SER A 630 26.11 -10.95 35.24
N ARG A 631 25.32 -11.31 36.27
CA ARG A 631 25.65 -11.45 37.70
C ARG A 631 24.33 -11.46 38.48
N ASP A 632 24.04 -12.59 39.12
CA ASP A 632 23.89 -12.74 40.57
C ASP A 632 23.92 -14.25 40.88
N GLY A 633 24.44 -14.63 42.05
CA GLY A 633 24.68 -16.03 42.43
C GLY A 633 26.08 -16.26 43.01
N ALA A 634 26.27 -15.91 44.28
CA ALA A 634 27.50 -16.16 45.04
C ALA A 634 27.18 -16.38 46.52
N LEU A 635 27.49 -17.59 47.02
CA LEU A 635 27.62 -18.06 48.41
C LEU A 635 27.84 -19.59 48.28
N THR A 636 28.69 -20.30 49.03
CA THR A 636 29.59 -19.99 50.17
C THR A 636 30.94 -20.70 50.02
N ASP A 637 32.00 -20.10 50.57
CA ASP A 637 33.27 -20.77 50.99
C ASP A 637 32.99 -21.76 52.17
N PRO A 638 33.90 -22.68 52.61
CA PRO A 638 35.31 -22.38 52.87
C PRO A 638 36.37 -23.50 52.66
N HIS A 639 37.63 -23.10 52.88
CA HIS A 639 38.81 -23.89 53.31
C HIS A 639 39.56 -24.76 52.28
N SER A 640 40.53 -24.10 51.61
CA SER A 640 41.97 -24.36 51.78
C SER A 640 42.47 -25.81 51.96
N THR A 641 43.22 -26.30 50.96
CA THR A 641 44.59 -26.78 51.22
C THR A 641 45.50 -26.66 49.99
N ARG A 642 46.81 -26.61 50.23
CA ARG A 642 47.87 -26.36 49.24
C ARG A 642 48.66 -27.64 48.96
N VAL A 643 48.70 -28.09 47.71
CA VAL A 643 49.68 -29.08 47.19
C VAL A 643 50.07 -28.71 45.76
N GLU A 644 51.37 -28.74 45.47
CA GLU A 644 51.94 -28.67 44.12
C GLU A 644 52.04 -30.08 43.52
N SER A 645 51.73 -30.26 42.23
CA SER A 645 52.54 -31.14 41.36
C SER A 645 52.20 -31.00 39.87
N THR A 646 53.20 -31.24 39.04
CA THR A 646 53.16 -31.36 37.57
C THR A 646 52.50 -32.65 37.09
N GLY A 647 51.87 -32.64 35.90
CA GLY A 647 51.62 -33.87 35.15
C GLY A 647 50.60 -33.75 34.02
N ALA A 648 51.03 -33.96 32.77
CA ALA A 648 50.16 -34.44 31.69
C ALA A 648 50.11 -35.98 31.77
N PRO A 649 49.03 -36.67 31.32
CA PRO A 649 48.91 -36.89 29.87
C PRO A 649 47.47 -37.07 29.31
N ARG A 650 47.46 -37.41 28.01
CA ARG A 650 46.40 -37.96 27.14
C ARG A 650 45.24 -38.77 27.74
N VAL A 651 44.07 -38.56 27.10
CA VAL A 651 43.09 -39.56 26.59
C VAL A 651 42.47 -40.57 27.56
N SER A 652 41.16 -40.42 27.75
CA SER A 652 40.21 -41.55 27.87
C SER A 652 38.82 -41.10 27.35
N GLU A 653 37.98 -42.06 26.96
CA GLU A 653 36.59 -41.84 26.54
C GLU A 653 35.69 -41.55 27.76
N TYR A 654 34.51 -40.94 27.57
CA TYR A 654 33.33 -41.29 28.39
C TYR A 654 31.97 -40.82 27.82
N ASN A 655 31.03 -41.76 27.82
CA ASN A 655 29.57 -41.65 28.03
C ASN A 655 28.70 -40.70 27.18
N THR A 656 27.96 -41.32 26.27
CA THR A 656 26.61 -40.94 25.83
C THR A 656 25.64 -40.81 27.04
N PRO A 657 24.81 -39.74 27.13
CA PRO A 657 23.72 -39.67 28.09
C PRO A 657 22.51 -40.55 27.71
N LEU A 658 21.76 -41.03 28.70
CA LEU A 658 20.54 -41.84 28.47
C LEU A 658 19.36 -40.99 27.94
N ALA A 659 18.48 -41.62 27.16
CA ALA A 659 17.22 -41.05 26.71
C ALA A 659 16.15 -41.05 27.83
N PRO A 660 15.20 -40.08 27.84
CA PRO A 660 14.10 -40.04 28.80
C PRO A 660 12.98 -41.05 28.47
N THR A 661 12.37 -41.61 29.52
CA THR A 661 11.28 -42.58 29.44
C THR A 661 9.95 -41.94 29.00
N PRO A 662 9.14 -42.56 28.11
CA PRO A 662 7.82 -42.03 27.73
C PRO A 662 6.77 -42.25 28.83
N SER A 663 5.81 -41.30 28.92
CA SER A 663 4.60 -41.39 29.75
C SER A 663 3.50 -42.22 29.09
N PRO A 664 2.56 -42.83 29.85
CA PRO A 664 1.51 -43.68 29.31
C PRO A 664 0.45 -42.91 28.48
N PRO A 665 -0.23 -43.58 27.54
CA PRO A 665 -1.23 -42.95 26.67
C PRO A 665 -2.56 -42.67 27.40
N VAL A 666 -3.25 -41.61 26.96
CA VAL A 666 -4.63 -41.30 27.39
C VAL A 666 -5.62 -41.96 26.42
N GLU A 667 -6.52 -42.78 26.96
CA GLU A 667 -7.54 -43.49 26.19
C GLU A 667 -8.71 -42.56 25.85
N TYR A 668 -8.94 -42.32 24.54
CA TYR A 668 -10.12 -41.59 24.06
C TYR A 668 -11.15 -42.56 23.48
N ARG A 669 -12.30 -42.66 24.16
CA ARG A 669 -13.38 -43.57 23.82
C ARG A 669 -14.15 -43.09 22.59
N LEU A 670 -13.96 -43.75 21.45
CA LEU A 670 -14.64 -43.43 20.19
C LEU A 670 -16.15 -43.71 20.29
N VAL A 671 -16.98 -42.76 19.85
CA VAL A 671 -18.44 -42.95 19.73
C VAL A 671 -18.75 -43.51 18.34
N ASN A 672 -19.36 -44.70 18.29
CA ASN A 672 -19.74 -45.33 17.04
C ASN A 672 -20.99 -44.66 16.44
N THR A 673 -21.05 -44.54 15.12
CA THR A 673 -22.09 -43.80 14.37
C THR A 673 -22.74 -44.62 13.25
N TYR A 674 -22.65 -45.95 13.33
CA TYR A 674 -23.14 -46.90 12.32
C TYR A 674 -24.58 -47.40 12.51
N GLU A 675 -25.43 -46.63 13.18
CA GLU A 675 -26.89 -46.84 13.22
C GLU A 675 -27.61 -45.61 12.68
N LEU A 676 -28.73 -45.83 11.97
CA LEU A 676 -29.51 -44.87 11.15
C LEU A 676 -28.99 -44.61 9.71
N ASN A 677 -29.23 -45.57 8.82
CA ASN A 677 -29.91 -45.31 7.54
C ASN A 677 -30.33 -46.64 6.88
N ALA A 678 -31.64 -46.89 6.79
CA ALA A 678 -32.19 -48.08 6.15
C ALA A 678 -33.48 -47.72 5.38
N SER A 679 -33.56 -48.18 4.13
CA SER A 679 -34.64 -47.89 3.15
C SER A 679 -34.68 -46.42 2.66
N ALA A 680 -35.20 -46.12 1.46
CA ALA A 680 -35.83 -47.00 0.46
C ALA A 680 -35.24 -46.78 -0.96
N ALA A 681 -35.40 -47.77 -1.84
CA ALA A 681 -34.98 -47.71 -3.24
C ALA A 681 -36.19 -47.60 -4.19
N SER A 682 -36.00 -47.03 -5.39
CA SER A 682 -36.95 -47.15 -6.51
C SER A 682 -36.31 -46.87 -7.88
N SER A 683 -36.59 -47.78 -8.82
CA SER A 683 -36.65 -47.61 -10.29
C SER A 683 -35.69 -46.66 -11.02
N VAL A 684 -34.62 -47.25 -11.54
CA VAL A 684 -34.23 -47.27 -12.97
C VAL A 684 -35.13 -46.49 -13.96
N PHE A 685 -34.51 -45.65 -14.80
CA PHE A 685 -34.83 -45.54 -16.24
C PHE A 685 -33.57 -45.13 -17.01
N GLU A 686 -33.43 -45.60 -18.26
CA GLU A 686 -32.22 -45.48 -19.09
C GLU A 686 -32.59 -44.99 -20.50
N PRO A 687 -31.84 -44.02 -21.06
CA PRO A 687 -31.83 -43.79 -22.51
C PRO A 687 -30.43 -43.68 -23.15
N GLU A 688 -30.43 -43.88 -24.46
CA GLU A 688 -29.30 -44.10 -25.39
C GLU A 688 -28.47 -42.83 -25.72
N PRO A 689 -27.16 -42.94 -26.05
CA PRO A 689 -26.27 -41.78 -26.25
C PRO A 689 -26.31 -41.13 -27.64
N ALA A 690 -26.07 -39.82 -27.69
CA ALA A 690 -25.99 -39.00 -28.91
C ALA A 690 -24.53 -38.52 -29.21
N PRO A 691 -24.19 -38.16 -30.47
CA PRO A 691 -22.80 -37.91 -30.90
C PRO A 691 -22.24 -36.53 -30.50
N PRO A 692 -20.90 -36.37 -30.48
CA PRO A 692 -20.23 -35.17 -29.95
C PRO A 692 -20.25 -33.95 -30.87
N THR A 693 -20.30 -32.77 -30.26
CA THR A 693 -20.07 -31.45 -30.89
C THR A 693 -18.88 -30.72 -30.21
N PRO A 694 -18.23 -29.75 -30.88
CA PRO A 694 -16.91 -29.26 -30.48
C PRO A 694 -16.91 -28.28 -29.30
N ALA A 695 -15.76 -28.17 -28.63
CA ALA A 695 -15.58 -27.36 -27.43
C ALA A 695 -15.72 -25.85 -27.69
N SER A 696 -16.53 -25.20 -26.84
CA SER A 696 -16.59 -23.74 -26.69
C SER A 696 -15.68 -23.29 -25.54
N SER A 697 -15.05 -22.11 -25.66
CA SER A 697 -14.23 -21.51 -24.60
C SER A 697 -15.10 -20.69 -23.64
N SER A 698 -15.24 -21.13 -22.39
CA SER A 698 -16.05 -20.48 -21.36
C SER A 698 -15.38 -19.25 -20.72
N PRO A 699 -16.18 -18.30 -20.19
CA PRO A 699 -15.67 -17.16 -19.40
C PRO A 699 -15.30 -17.57 -17.96
N PRO A 700 -14.51 -16.75 -17.23
CA PRO A 700 -14.12 -17.06 -15.84
C PRO A 700 -15.29 -16.92 -14.87
N SER A 701 -15.46 -17.92 -14.00
CA SER A 701 -16.51 -17.97 -12.97
C SER A 701 -16.26 -16.99 -11.81
N PRO A 702 -17.31 -16.47 -11.14
CA PRO A 702 -17.17 -15.56 -10.01
C PRO A 702 -16.57 -16.26 -8.77
N SER A 703 -15.76 -15.52 -8.01
CA SER A 703 -14.91 -16.03 -6.91
C SER A 703 -15.64 -16.76 -5.78
N TRP A 704 -16.94 -16.51 -5.59
CA TRP A 704 -17.75 -17.17 -4.56
C TRP A 704 -18.16 -18.62 -4.93
N LEU A 705 -18.20 -18.98 -6.22
CA LEU A 705 -18.38 -20.39 -6.64
C LEU A 705 -17.16 -21.22 -6.23
N SER A 706 -15.97 -20.72 -6.58
CA SER A 706 -14.70 -21.45 -6.47
C SER A 706 -14.38 -21.90 -5.03
N ARG A 707 -14.87 -21.17 -4.02
CA ARG A 707 -14.70 -21.53 -2.60
C ARG A 707 -15.59 -22.68 -2.14
N ASN A 708 -16.82 -22.76 -2.63
CA ASN A 708 -17.82 -23.69 -2.10
C ASN A 708 -17.84 -25.05 -2.82
N VAL A 709 -17.44 -25.10 -4.10
CA VAL A 709 -17.41 -26.34 -4.90
C VAL A 709 -16.33 -27.33 -4.44
N GLN A 710 -15.26 -26.86 -3.79
CA GLN A 710 -14.12 -27.71 -3.40
C GLN A 710 -14.36 -28.54 -2.12
N GLU A 711 -15.28 -28.16 -1.23
CA GLU A 711 -15.44 -28.82 0.07
C GLU A 711 -16.44 -30.00 0.10
N THR A 712 -17.21 -30.24 -0.97
CA THR A 712 -18.39 -31.15 -0.93
C THR A 712 -18.21 -32.52 -1.59
N ASN A 713 -17.00 -32.92 -1.98
CA ASN A 713 -16.74 -34.21 -2.67
C ASN A 713 -16.00 -35.25 -1.78
N PRO A 714 -16.71 -36.10 -1.03
CA PRO A 714 -16.12 -37.27 -0.38
C PRO A 714 -15.97 -38.44 -1.37
N VAL A 715 -14.77 -38.63 -1.94
CA VAL A 715 -14.49 -39.74 -2.85
C VAL A 715 -14.40 -41.07 -2.08
N LEU A 716 -15.47 -41.87 -2.14
CA LEU A 716 -15.50 -43.25 -1.68
C LEU A 716 -15.20 -44.22 -2.82
N ASN A 717 -13.92 -44.56 -3.00
CA ASN A 717 -13.51 -45.73 -3.80
C ASN A 717 -13.06 -46.87 -2.89
N PHE A 718 -13.88 -47.92 -2.81
CA PHE A 718 -13.61 -49.12 -2.01
C PHE A 718 -13.04 -50.21 -2.93
N GLU A 719 -11.71 -50.37 -2.96
CA GLU A 719 -11.07 -51.38 -3.82
C GLU A 719 -11.04 -52.76 -3.14
N GLY A 720 -11.76 -53.72 -3.73
CA GLY A 720 -12.05 -55.01 -3.11
C GLY A 720 -10.94 -56.05 -3.27
N LYS A 721 -10.24 -56.38 -2.19
CA LYS A 721 -9.29 -57.52 -2.17
C LYS A 721 -10.00 -58.85 -2.46
N ARG A 722 -9.46 -59.63 -3.41
CA ARG A 722 -9.56 -61.10 -3.44
C ARG A 722 -8.17 -61.72 -3.56
N GLY A 723 -8.03 -62.94 -3.03
CA GLY A 723 -6.74 -63.63 -2.86
C GLY A 723 -6.27 -64.45 -4.07
N PRO A 724 -5.10 -65.10 -3.96
CA PRO A 724 -4.38 -65.72 -5.08
C PRO A 724 -4.64 -67.23 -5.24
N THR A 725 -4.31 -67.78 -6.41
CA THR A 725 -3.99 -69.21 -6.57
C THR A 725 -3.09 -69.48 -7.79
N LEU A 726 -2.40 -70.62 -7.78
CA LEU A 726 -1.29 -71.00 -8.66
C LEU A 726 -1.72 -71.36 -10.09
N SER A 727 -0.84 -71.18 -11.08
CA SER A 727 -0.11 -72.31 -11.72
C SER A 727 0.86 -71.89 -12.85
N SER A 728 1.91 -72.69 -13.03
CA SER A 728 2.96 -72.63 -14.08
C SER A 728 2.75 -73.82 -15.07
N PRO A 729 3.63 -74.17 -16.06
CA PRO A 729 4.98 -73.67 -16.41
C PRO A 729 5.30 -73.59 -17.94
N LEU A 730 6.61 -73.57 -18.29
CA LEU A 730 7.24 -73.79 -19.62
C LEU A 730 7.17 -72.58 -20.60
N LEU A 731 8.16 -72.31 -21.47
CA LEU A 731 9.35 -73.09 -21.90
C LEU A 731 10.58 -72.16 -22.18
N SER A 732 11.79 -72.69 -22.03
CA SER A 732 13.11 -72.07 -22.36
C SER A 732 13.67 -72.68 -23.69
N PRO A 733 14.96 -72.57 -24.12
CA PRO A 733 16.17 -71.92 -23.57
C PRO A 733 17.08 -71.20 -24.65
N LEU A 734 18.39 -71.04 -24.33
CA LEU A 734 19.57 -70.77 -25.20
C LEU A 734 19.94 -69.28 -25.49
N ASP A 735 21.21 -68.84 -25.40
CA ASP A 735 22.37 -69.48 -24.70
C ASP A 735 23.52 -68.51 -24.29
N ASN A 736 24.45 -69.07 -23.50
CA ASN A 736 25.74 -68.59 -22.95
C ASN A 736 26.60 -67.56 -23.73
N SER A 737 27.31 -66.69 -23.01
CA SER A 737 28.77 -66.86 -22.70
C SER A 737 29.31 -65.84 -21.68
N ALA A 738 30.54 -66.01 -21.18
CA ALA A 738 31.12 -65.27 -20.04
C ALA A 738 32.66 -65.07 -20.13
N ASN A 739 33.27 -64.56 -19.03
CA ASN A 739 34.70 -64.23 -18.79
C ASN A 739 35.17 -62.84 -19.28
N GLY A 740 36.18 -62.19 -18.66
CA GLY A 740 36.86 -62.50 -17.38
C GLY A 740 38.14 -61.68 -17.09
N HIS A 741 38.15 -60.98 -15.94
CA HIS A 741 39.28 -60.51 -15.10
C HIS A 741 40.69 -60.09 -15.63
N LEU A 742 41.07 -58.86 -15.23
CA LEU A 742 42.30 -58.43 -14.52
C LEU A 742 43.68 -58.23 -15.22
N ARG A 743 44.24 -57.06 -14.85
CA ARG A 743 45.63 -56.72 -14.43
C ARG A 743 46.61 -56.00 -15.39
N GLN A 744 47.26 -55.03 -14.75
CA GLN A 744 48.32 -54.11 -15.17
C GLN A 744 49.57 -54.78 -15.77
N LEU A 745 50.28 -54.03 -16.64
CA LEU A 745 51.66 -53.61 -16.35
C LEU A 745 52.13 -52.45 -17.27
N GLU A 746 53.06 -51.65 -16.75
CA GLU A 746 53.84 -50.57 -17.39
C GLU A 746 55.25 -51.10 -17.77
N PRO A 747 56.21 -50.31 -18.33
CA PRO A 747 56.19 -48.93 -18.85
C PRO A 747 56.83 -48.78 -20.27
N VAL A 748 57.02 -47.54 -20.76
CA VAL A 748 58.31 -47.00 -21.29
C VAL A 748 58.19 -45.50 -21.65
N THR A 749 59.23 -44.73 -21.34
CA THR A 749 59.55 -43.36 -21.81
C THR A 749 61.07 -43.31 -22.10
N PRO A 750 61.63 -42.40 -22.92
CA PRO A 750 61.61 -40.93 -22.77
C PRO A 750 61.39 -40.20 -24.13
N SER A 751 61.53 -38.87 -24.34
CA SER A 751 62.35 -37.84 -23.67
C SER A 751 61.86 -36.38 -23.87
N SER A 752 62.56 -35.43 -23.24
CA SER A 752 62.38 -33.96 -23.23
C SER A 752 63.82 -33.33 -23.12
N PRO A 753 64.14 -32.04 -22.74
CA PRO A 753 63.34 -30.92 -22.20
C PRO A 753 63.81 -29.52 -22.80
N PRO A 754 63.81 -28.32 -22.12
CA PRO A 754 63.86 -26.97 -22.77
C PRO A 754 65.12 -26.14 -22.31
N PRO A 755 65.14 -24.95 -21.61
CA PRO A 755 64.26 -23.76 -21.43
C PRO A 755 65.02 -22.37 -21.39
N SER A 756 64.44 -21.37 -20.68
CA SER A 756 64.96 -20.06 -20.15
C SER A 756 64.44 -18.79 -20.88
N HIS A 757 63.83 -17.77 -20.23
CA HIS A 757 64.22 -16.84 -19.12
C HIS A 757 65.25 -15.76 -19.58
N SER A 758 65.20 -14.46 -19.23
CA SER A 758 64.56 -13.72 -18.11
C SER A 758 64.64 -12.16 -18.24
N LYS A 759 64.00 -11.39 -17.31
CA LYS A 759 64.39 -10.04 -16.78
C LYS A 759 64.35 -8.81 -17.73
N GLU A 760 64.35 -7.53 -17.30
CA GLU A 760 63.88 -6.83 -16.06
C GLU A 760 63.63 -5.31 -16.29
N THR A 761 62.71 -4.76 -15.49
CA THR A 761 62.47 -3.40 -14.92
C THR A 761 63.33 -2.15 -15.25
N GLN A 762 62.70 -0.95 -15.10
CA GLN A 762 63.21 0.45 -14.93
C GLN A 762 63.31 1.31 -16.23
N SER A 763 62.55 2.41 -16.40
CA SER A 763 62.72 3.82 -15.90
C SER A 763 63.67 4.68 -16.78
N ALA A 764 63.46 5.98 -17.09
CA ALA A 764 62.42 6.96 -16.72
C ALA A 764 62.41 8.23 -17.66
N ASP A 765 61.46 9.15 -17.41
CA ASP A 765 61.56 10.63 -17.56
C ASP A 765 61.29 11.33 -18.94
N LYS A 766 60.90 12.62 -18.84
CA LYS A 766 60.58 13.68 -19.85
C LYS A 766 59.29 13.50 -20.70
N ARG A 767 58.32 14.42 -20.88
CA ARG A 767 58.03 15.87 -20.59
C ARG A 767 57.96 16.76 -21.87
N SER A 768 57.00 17.71 -21.90
CA SER A 768 56.74 18.77 -22.94
C SER A 768 56.17 18.24 -24.28
N SER A 769 55.06 18.75 -24.86
CA SER A 769 54.76 20.07 -25.49
C SER A 769 55.54 20.27 -26.82
N GLU A 770 55.03 20.83 -27.93
CA GLU A 770 53.83 21.62 -28.32
C GLU A 770 53.22 21.07 -29.66
N SER A 771 51.96 21.30 -30.06
CA SER A 771 51.27 22.51 -30.56
C SER A 771 51.73 23.06 -31.94
N SER A 772 50.74 23.30 -32.83
CA SER A 772 50.84 24.00 -34.14
C SER A 772 51.68 23.31 -35.25
N SER A 773 51.67 23.72 -36.54
CA SER A 773 50.60 24.15 -37.47
C SER A 773 51.21 24.36 -38.88
N PHE A 774 50.46 24.07 -39.96
CA PHE A 774 50.51 24.69 -41.33
C PHE A 774 49.56 23.86 -42.25
N ARG A 775 48.70 24.44 -43.10
CA ARG A 775 48.91 25.09 -44.43
C ARG A 775 49.47 24.12 -45.50
N LYS A 776 48.97 24.09 -46.75
CA LYS A 776 47.97 24.95 -47.43
C LYS A 776 47.41 24.22 -48.69
N ALA A 777 46.29 24.73 -49.21
CA ALA A 777 45.99 24.87 -50.65
C ALA A 777 45.59 23.66 -51.49
N ASP A 778 44.86 23.79 -52.60
CA ASP A 778 43.88 24.74 -53.22
C ASP A 778 43.44 23.95 -54.53
N ASP A 779 42.27 23.94 -55.19
CA ASP A 779 41.01 24.71 -55.29
C ASP A 779 39.92 23.81 -56.02
N HIS A 780 38.72 24.33 -56.32
CA HIS A 780 37.66 23.88 -57.27
C HIS A 780 36.76 22.67 -56.88
N SER A 781 35.46 22.59 -57.22
CA SER A 781 34.62 23.34 -58.20
C SER A 781 33.15 23.45 -57.76
N THR A 782 32.40 24.43 -58.28
CA THR A 782 30.94 24.61 -58.04
C THR A 782 30.08 24.10 -59.20
N ALA A 783 28.98 23.41 -58.89
CA ALA A 783 27.93 23.05 -59.85
C ALA A 783 26.53 23.16 -59.20
N LYS A 784 25.50 23.45 -60.01
CA LYS A 784 24.18 23.94 -59.55
C LYS A 784 23.03 23.17 -60.24
N PRO A 785 22.06 22.59 -59.50
CA PRO A 785 20.80 22.08 -60.07
C PRO A 785 19.68 23.16 -60.13
N PRO A 786 18.59 22.95 -60.90
CA PRO A 786 17.72 24.04 -61.37
C PRO A 786 16.40 24.26 -60.61
N LEU A 787 15.80 25.44 -60.85
CA LEU A 787 14.42 25.82 -60.56
C LEU A 787 13.53 25.58 -61.80
N ILE A 788 12.27 25.14 -61.63
CA ILE A 788 11.12 25.23 -62.57
C ILE A 788 9.92 24.44 -61.99
N PRO A 789 8.64 24.88 -62.09
CA PRO A 789 8.11 26.18 -61.67
C PRO A 789 6.91 26.02 -60.68
N SER A 790 6.45 27.10 -60.04
CA SER A 790 5.15 27.09 -59.35
C SER A 790 4.00 27.34 -60.33
N SER A 791 2.96 26.51 -60.29
CA SER A 791 1.65 26.81 -60.89
C SER A 791 0.57 26.63 -59.82
N GLN A 792 -0.24 27.66 -59.62
CA GLN A 792 -1.31 27.67 -58.63
C GLN A 792 -2.55 27.04 -59.25
N SER A 793 -3.12 26.02 -58.59
CA SER A 793 -4.54 25.67 -58.75
C SER A 793 -5.26 26.04 -57.46
N GLN A 794 -6.08 27.07 -57.53
CA GLN A 794 -6.84 27.60 -56.40
C GLN A 794 -8.09 26.73 -56.20
N TYR A 795 -8.10 25.97 -55.10
CA TYR A 795 -9.31 25.34 -54.58
C TYR A 795 -9.59 25.94 -53.20
N ASP A 796 -10.56 26.86 -53.14
CA ASP A 796 -11.02 27.47 -51.90
C ASP A 796 -11.78 26.44 -51.05
N ILE A 797 -11.05 25.77 -50.16
CA ILE A 797 -11.64 24.97 -49.09
C ILE A 797 -11.99 25.91 -47.95
N PHE A 798 -13.28 26.03 -47.67
CA PHE A 798 -13.82 26.89 -46.62
C PHE A 798 -13.43 26.34 -45.23
N VAL A 799 -12.33 26.86 -44.66
CA VAL A 799 -11.92 26.55 -43.29
C VAL A 799 -12.75 27.42 -42.34
N PRO A 800 -13.68 26.87 -41.54
CA PRO A 800 -14.29 27.63 -40.47
C PRO A 800 -13.21 27.98 -39.44
N SER A 801 -13.14 29.26 -39.06
CA SER A 801 -12.26 29.70 -37.98
C SER A 801 -12.56 28.88 -36.71
N PRO A 802 -11.54 28.42 -35.96
CA PRO A 802 -11.77 27.81 -34.67
C PRO A 802 -12.44 28.85 -33.75
N PRO A 803 -13.46 28.47 -32.95
CA PRO A 803 -13.98 29.35 -31.92
C PRO A 803 -12.88 29.60 -30.86
N ASP A 804 -12.68 30.86 -30.48
CA ASP A 804 -11.73 31.24 -29.45
C ASP A 804 -12.18 30.71 -28.08
N PHE A 805 -11.70 29.51 -27.74
CA PHE A 805 -11.89 28.90 -26.43
C PHE A 805 -10.91 29.49 -25.42
N GLU A 806 -11.17 30.72 -24.97
CA GLU A 806 -10.70 31.11 -23.65
C GLU A 806 -11.33 30.18 -22.60
N PRO A 807 -10.53 29.56 -21.71
CA PRO A 807 -11.08 28.78 -20.62
C PRO A 807 -11.57 29.73 -19.51
N GLU A 808 -12.78 30.27 -19.68
CA GLU A 808 -13.49 30.90 -18.57
C GLU A 808 -13.63 29.89 -17.41
N LEU A 809 -12.84 30.08 -16.35
CA LEU A 809 -13.12 29.40 -15.09
C LEU A 809 -14.49 29.93 -14.60
N PRO A 810 -15.44 29.06 -14.25
CA PRO A 810 -16.71 29.51 -13.70
C PRO A 810 -16.44 30.34 -12.43
N PRO A 811 -17.04 31.53 -12.27
CA PRO A 811 -16.80 32.36 -11.10
C PRO A 811 -17.19 31.61 -9.83
N LEU A 812 -16.31 31.65 -8.82
CA LEU A 812 -16.57 31.06 -7.52
C LEU A 812 -17.90 31.58 -6.96
N PRO A 813 -18.80 30.70 -6.45
CA PRO A 813 -20.09 31.13 -5.91
C PRO A 813 -19.91 32.25 -4.87
N ALA A 814 -20.67 33.34 -5.03
CA ALA A 814 -20.61 34.50 -4.12
C ALA A 814 -20.83 34.11 -2.65
N ASP A 815 -21.65 33.08 -2.43
CA ASP A 815 -21.96 32.46 -1.15
C ASP A 815 -20.70 32.07 -0.34
N LEU A 816 -19.62 31.69 -1.02
CA LEU A 816 -18.36 31.26 -0.40
C LEU A 816 -17.61 32.45 0.25
N TRP A 817 -17.71 33.65 -0.35
CA TRP A 817 -17.22 34.87 0.27
C TRP A 817 -18.09 35.32 1.45
N THR A 818 -19.41 35.17 1.38
CA THR A 818 -20.25 35.41 2.57
C THR A 818 -19.95 34.42 3.70
N LEU A 819 -19.65 33.15 3.41
CA LEU A 819 -19.26 32.18 4.45
C LEU A 819 -17.97 32.61 5.17
N ILE A 820 -16.95 33.03 4.41
CA ILE A 820 -15.68 33.57 4.94
C ILE A 820 -15.93 34.85 5.76
N ASN A 821 -16.80 35.74 5.30
CA ASN A 821 -17.12 36.98 6.00
C ASN A 821 -17.98 36.77 7.26
N ILE A 822 -18.85 35.76 7.30
CA ILE A 822 -19.58 35.34 8.50
C ILE A 822 -18.59 34.81 9.55
N ILE A 823 -17.67 33.93 9.14
CA ILE A 823 -16.64 33.38 10.03
C ILE A 823 -15.71 34.49 10.59
N ASN A 824 -15.34 35.48 9.76
CA ASN A 824 -14.51 36.61 10.20
C ASN A 824 -15.26 37.64 11.07
N SER A 825 -16.57 37.84 10.87
CA SER A 825 -17.34 38.88 11.58
C SER A 825 -17.85 38.46 12.97
N GLN A 826 -18.05 37.17 13.23
CA GLN A 826 -18.53 36.69 14.55
C GLN A 826 -17.45 36.65 15.65
N GLY A 827 -16.19 36.95 15.35
CA GLY A 827 -15.08 36.90 16.32
C GLY A 827 -15.09 37.96 17.44
N GLY A 828 -16.13 38.79 17.54
CA GLY A 828 -16.09 40.04 18.32
C GLY A 828 -16.91 40.11 19.62
N HIS A 829 -17.97 39.31 19.83
CA HIS A 829 -19.03 39.72 20.78
C HIS A 829 -19.65 38.65 21.70
N LEU A 830 -18.90 37.61 22.07
CA LEU A 830 -19.33 36.59 23.06
C LEU A 830 -18.67 36.80 24.44
N ASN A 831 -19.08 37.86 25.13
CA ASN A 831 -18.62 38.21 26.49
C ASN A 831 -19.78 38.69 27.39
N ASN A 832 -20.91 37.96 27.41
CA ASN A 832 -21.82 37.90 28.56
C ASN A 832 -22.88 36.81 28.34
N MET A 833 -22.86 35.76 29.17
CA MET A 833 -23.99 34.84 29.36
C MET A 833 -23.79 34.11 30.70
N ASP A 834 -24.40 34.62 31.77
CA ASP A 834 -24.24 34.10 33.13
C ASP A 834 -24.96 32.75 33.30
N PHE A 835 -24.21 31.71 33.69
CA PHE A 835 -24.68 30.32 33.69
C PHE A 835 -25.11 29.82 35.09
N THR A 836 -25.99 30.55 35.76
CA THR A 836 -26.49 30.20 37.12
C THR A 836 -28.02 30.35 37.27
N GLY A 837 -28.78 29.37 36.76
CA GLY A 837 -30.22 29.31 37.00
C GLY A 837 -30.91 28.08 36.42
N LYS A 838 -31.20 27.05 37.23
CA LYS A 838 -32.11 25.96 36.85
C LYS A 838 -33.55 26.32 37.23
N GLN A 839 -34.35 26.83 36.30
CA GLN A 839 -35.81 26.82 36.42
C GLN A 839 -36.51 26.98 35.04
N HIS A 840 -37.52 26.14 34.83
CA HIS A 840 -38.49 26.05 33.72
C HIS A 840 -38.57 27.21 32.69
N ALA A 841 -37.77 27.10 31.62
CA ALA A 841 -37.97 27.63 30.27
C ALA A 841 -36.89 26.98 29.37
N GLU A 842 -37.03 26.77 28.07
CA GLU A 842 -38.20 26.71 27.17
C GLU A 842 -37.83 25.66 26.11
N VAL A 843 -38.79 24.91 25.56
CA VAL A 843 -38.54 24.22 24.28
C VAL A 843 -38.60 25.32 23.23
N VAL A 844 -37.49 25.58 22.54
CA VAL A 844 -37.46 26.52 21.41
C VAL A 844 -38.13 25.86 20.22
N ASP A 845 -39.45 25.80 20.31
CA ASP A 845 -40.32 25.35 19.25
C ASP A 845 -40.30 26.41 18.14
N PHE A 846 -39.81 26.04 16.95
CA PHE A 846 -39.92 26.89 15.76
C PHE A 846 -41.33 26.78 15.18
N GLY A 847 -42.33 27.02 16.05
CA GLY A 847 -43.76 26.87 15.86
C GLY A 847 -44.38 27.94 14.95
N GLY A 848 -43.81 28.11 13.76
CA GLY A 848 -44.58 28.51 12.60
C GLY A 848 -45.09 27.24 11.93
N GLU A 849 -46.22 26.69 12.41
CA GLU A 849 -46.91 25.62 11.70
C GLU A 849 -47.28 26.13 10.30
N VAL A 850 -46.58 25.62 9.28
CA VAL A 850 -46.87 25.93 7.88
C VAL A 850 -48.24 25.33 7.58
N ASP A 851 -49.19 26.17 7.18
CA ASP A 851 -50.57 25.73 6.92
C ASP A 851 -50.63 24.85 5.66
N TYR A 852 -50.50 23.54 5.89
CA TYR A 852 -50.63 22.51 4.86
C TYR A 852 -52.09 22.13 4.57
N SER A 853 -53.10 22.78 5.17
CA SER A 853 -54.52 22.42 4.96
C SER A 853 -55.01 22.61 3.51
N GLY A 854 -54.29 23.42 2.72
CA GLY A 854 -54.49 23.57 1.26
C GLY A 854 -53.50 22.79 0.38
N TYR A 855 -52.57 22.01 0.95
CA TYR A 855 -51.52 21.31 0.21
C TYR A 855 -51.80 19.80 0.12
N GLU A 856 -52.60 19.43 -0.87
CA GLU A 856 -52.92 18.04 -1.21
C GLU A 856 -51.77 17.32 -1.95
N TRP A 857 -50.67 17.08 -1.23
CA TRP A 857 -49.57 16.27 -1.74
C TRP A 857 -50.06 14.85 -2.09
N PHE A 858 -49.94 14.48 -3.38
CA PHE A 858 -50.19 13.14 -3.93
C PHE A 858 -51.66 12.66 -4.03
N GLN A 859 -52.68 13.53 -4.00
CA GLN A 859 -54.09 13.11 -4.20
C GLN A 859 -54.36 12.49 -5.59
N GLU A 860 -53.69 12.94 -6.66
CA GLU A 860 -53.72 12.27 -7.96
C GLU A 860 -52.33 11.71 -8.32
N PRO A 861 -52.18 10.38 -8.54
CA PRO A 861 -50.99 9.86 -9.20
C PRO A 861 -50.96 10.41 -10.64
N PRO A 862 -49.82 10.92 -11.15
CA PRO A 862 -49.77 11.59 -12.44
C PRO A 862 -50.36 10.68 -13.53
N PRO A 863 -51.28 11.20 -14.37
CA PRO A 863 -52.14 10.38 -15.21
C PRO A 863 -51.29 9.42 -16.04
N LYS A 864 -51.47 8.12 -15.81
CA LYS A 864 -50.66 7.06 -16.42
C LYS A 864 -50.56 7.32 -17.91
N GLN A 865 -49.36 7.68 -18.38
CA GLN A 865 -49.11 7.86 -19.80
C GLN A 865 -49.61 6.60 -20.52
N PRO A 866 -50.42 6.72 -21.58
CA PRO A 866 -50.90 5.56 -22.32
C PRO A 866 -49.65 4.77 -22.74
N PRO A 867 -49.55 3.47 -22.39
CA PRO A 867 -48.31 2.73 -22.54
C PRO A 867 -47.88 2.84 -24.01
N PRO A 868 -46.63 3.27 -24.30
CA PRO A 868 -46.18 3.42 -25.67
C PRO A 868 -46.42 2.09 -26.39
N PRO A 869 -47.02 2.11 -27.61
CA PRO A 869 -47.58 0.92 -28.23
C PRO A 869 -46.50 -0.15 -28.29
N GLN A 870 -46.69 -1.23 -27.53
CA GLN A 870 -45.67 -2.25 -27.32
C GLN A 870 -45.36 -2.89 -28.67
N SER A 871 -44.25 -2.46 -29.28
CA SER A 871 -43.68 -3.12 -30.44
C SER A 871 -43.50 -4.59 -30.08
N VAL A 872 -44.20 -5.48 -30.78
CA VAL A 872 -44.21 -6.92 -30.49
C VAL A 872 -42.78 -7.43 -30.66
N GLY A 873 -42.05 -7.49 -29.54
CA GLY A 873 -40.62 -7.76 -29.54
C GLY A 873 -40.36 -9.15 -30.07
N THR A 874 -39.34 -9.27 -30.93
CA THR A 874 -38.78 -10.59 -31.27
C THR A 874 -38.46 -11.35 -29.97
N PRO A 875 -38.91 -12.60 -29.80
CA PRO A 875 -38.76 -13.34 -28.55
C PRO A 875 -37.32 -13.26 -28.03
N TYR A 876 -37.17 -12.87 -26.76
CA TYR A 876 -35.85 -12.70 -26.15
C TYR A 876 -35.15 -14.07 -26.03
N VAL A 877 -34.06 -14.23 -26.78
CA VAL A 877 -33.16 -15.37 -26.68
C VAL A 877 -31.99 -14.97 -25.77
N PRO A 878 -31.82 -15.56 -24.58
CA PRO A 878 -30.72 -15.23 -23.70
C PRO A 878 -29.37 -15.64 -24.31
N LEU A 879 -28.33 -14.85 -24.03
CA LEU A 879 -26.96 -15.18 -24.40
C LEU A 879 -26.47 -16.42 -23.59
N PRO A 880 -25.62 -17.30 -24.14
CA PRO A 880 -25.15 -18.50 -23.43
C PRO A 880 -24.57 -18.22 -22.04
N GLY A 881 -23.74 -17.19 -21.90
CA GLY A 881 -23.18 -16.79 -20.59
C GLY A 881 -24.22 -16.30 -19.57
N VAL A 882 -25.42 -15.90 -20.01
CA VAL A 882 -26.56 -15.62 -19.10
C VAL A 882 -27.18 -16.93 -18.62
N ILE A 883 -27.26 -17.96 -19.46
CA ILE A 883 -27.72 -19.30 -19.08
C ILE A 883 -26.76 -19.89 -18.03
N GLU A 884 -25.47 -19.95 -18.35
CA GLU A 884 -24.40 -20.41 -17.44
C GLU A 884 -24.43 -19.66 -16.09
N GLN A 885 -24.67 -18.34 -16.10
CA GLN A 885 -24.75 -17.55 -14.88
C GLN A 885 -26.00 -17.88 -14.03
N ASN A 886 -27.16 -18.11 -14.65
CA ASN A 886 -28.38 -18.51 -13.92
C ASN A 886 -28.24 -19.92 -13.33
N GLU A 887 -27.71 -20.89 -14.09
CA GLU A 887 -27.41 -22.25 -13.62
C GLU A 887 -26.43 -22.23 -12.43
N ALA A 888 -25.39 -21.40 -12.50
CA ALA A 888 -24.43 -21.21 -11.41
C ALA A 888 -25.06 -20.63 -10.13
N PHE A 889 -26.04 -19.72 -10.25
CA PHE A 889 -26.84 -19.26 -9.11
C PHE A 889 -27.78 -20.34 -8.58
N GLU A 890 -28.44 -21.12 -9.43
CA GLU A 890 -29.36 -22.20 -9.01
C GLU A 890 -28.63 -23.28 -8.21
N PHE A 891 -27.46 -23.72 -8.68
CA PHE A 891 -26.59 -24.63 -7.94
C PHE A 891 -26.20 -24.05 -6.57
N ALA A 892 -25.79 -22.78 -6.53
CA ALA A 892 -25.37 -22.11 -5.30
C ALA A 892 -26.50 -22.00 -4.27
N LEU A 893 -27.69 -21.63 -4.72
CA LEU A 893 -28.89 -21.49 -3.91
C LEU A 893 -29.37 -22.86 -3.39
N GLY A 894 -29.25 -23.92 -4.20
CA GLY A 894 -29.47 -25.31 -3.75
C GLY A 894 -28.44 -25.81 -2.73
N ALA A 895 -27.18 -25.39 -2.84
CA ALA A 895 -26.13 -25.75 -1.89
C ALA A 895 -26.21 -24.96 -0.57
N ALA A 896 -26.69 -23.71 -0.61
CA ALA A 896 -26.67 -22.76 0.51
C ALA A 896 -27.20 -23.31 1.87
N PRO A 897 -28.36 -24.00 1.96
CA PRO A 897 -28.84 -24.56 3.23
C PRO A 897 -27.88 -25.60 3.83
N ASN A 898 -27.27 -26.44 2.97
CA ASN A 898 -26.32 -27.46 3.39
C ASN A 898 -24.98 -26.86 3.83
N VAL A 899 -24.48 -25.85 3.11
CA VAL A 899 -23.26 -25.12 3.49
C VAL A 899 -23.44 -24.39 4.83
N LEU A 900 -24.59 -23.73 5.04
CA LEU A 900 -24.91 -23.10 6.33
C LEU A 900 -24.91 -24.14 7.47
N TYR A 901 -25.57 -25.27 7.29
CA TYR A 901 -25.62 -26.33 8.30
C TYR A 901 -24.23 -26.94 8.57
N ALA A 902 -23.40 -27.10 7.53
CA ALA A 902 -22.01 -27.55 7.66
C ALA A 902 -21.15 -26.55 8.44
N ARG A 903 -21.22 -25.25 8.11
CA ARG A 903 -20.51 -24.18 8.84
C ARG A 903 -20.97 -24.06 10.29
N TYR A 904 -22.27 -24.25 10.57
CA TYR A 904 -22.77 -24.34 11.94
C TYR A 904 -22.23 -25.58 12.69
N LYS A 905 -22.16 -26.74 12.03
CA LYS A 905 -21.58 -27.96 12.63
C LYS A 905 -20.07 -27.84 12.88
N GLN A 906 -19.34 -27.12 12.03
CA GLN A 906 -17.89 -26.89 12.16
C GLN A 906 -17.53 -25.83 13.22
N TYR A 907 -18.23 -24.69 13.23
CA TYR A 907 -17.82 -23.48 13.97
C TYR A 907 -18.92 -22.90 14.88
N GLY A 908 -20.02 -23.65 15.08
CA GLY A 908 -21.18 -23.20 15.84
C GLY A 908 -21.81 -21.93 15.28
N GLN A 909 -22.30 -21.08 16.17
CA GLN A 909 -22.98 -19.83 15.79
C GLN A 909 -22.05 -18.83 15.09
N LEU A 910 -20.72 -18.88 15.33
CA LEU A 910 -19.77 -18.02 14.62
C LEU A 910 -19.62 -18.41 13.13
N GLY A 911 -19.75 -19.69 12.80
CA GLY A 911 -19.80 -20.15 11.40
C GLY A 911 -21.00 -19.58 10.64
N VAL A 912 -22.15 -19.52 11.30
CA VAL A 912 -23.37 -18.89 10.76
C VAL A 912 -23.14 -17.41 10.51
N LEU A 913 -22.55 -16.68 11.46
CA LEU A 913 -22.26 -15.24 11.31
C LEU A 913 -21.30 -14.96 10.14
N ALA A 914 -20.23 -15.76 10.00
CA ALA A 914 -19.29 -15.61 8.89
C ALA A 914 -19.94 -15.90 7.52
N TRP A 915 -20.75 -16.96 7.44
CA TRP A 915 -21.48 -17.33 6.23
C TRP A 915 -22.54 -16.28 5.83
N CYS A 916 -23.12 -15.55 6.79
CA CYS A 916 -24.06 -14.46 6.49
C CYS A 916 -23.44 -13.32 5.65
N SER A 917 -22.11 -13.13 5.67
CA SER A 917 -21.41 -12.21 4.77
C SER A 917 -21.35 -12.76 3.34
N GLU A 918 -20.97 -14.03 3.18
CA GLU A 918 -20.88 -14.72 1.87
C GLU A 918 -22.26 -14.81 1.20
N PHE A 919 -23.31 -15.08 1.98
CA PHE A 919 -24.69 -15.03 1.51
C PHE A 919 -25.15 -13.61 1.15
N GLY A 920 -24.64 -12.58 1.83
CA GLY A 920 -24.86 -11.17 1.48
C GLY A 920 -24.27 -10.82 0.11
N GLU A 921 -23.05 -11.28 -0.19
CA GLU A 921 -22.42 -11.13 -1.51
C GLU A 921 -23.19 -11.89 -2.60
N LEU A 922 -23.67 -13.11 -2.31
CA LEU A 922 -24.52 -13.87 -3.23
C LEU A 922 -25.81 -13.11 -3.60
N ILE A 923 -26.47 -12.50 -2.60
CA ILE A 923 -27.68 -11.69 -2.78
C ILE A 923 -27.41 -10.49 -3.70
N ASP A 924 -26.29 -9.78 -3.54
CA ASP A 924 -26.02 -8.58 -4.32
C ASP A 924 -25.59 -8.87 -5.76
N ASN A 925 -24.87 -9.98 -6.00
CA ASN A 925 -24.62 -10.46 -7.36
C ASN A 925 -25.92 -10.93 -8.05
N LEU A 926 -26.83 -11.60 -7.32
CA LEU A 926 -28.14 -12.03 -7.82
C LEU A 926 -29.06 -10.82 -8.11
N LYS A 927 -28.89 -9.71 -7.37
CA LYS A 927 -29.60 -8.44 -7.62
C LYS A 927 -29.17 -7.79 -8.92
N ASP A 928 -27.86 -7.68 -9.16
CA ASP A 928 -27.31 -7.17 -10.40
C ASP A 928 -27.80 -7.95 -11.64
N LEU A 929 -27.89 -9.28 -11.55
CA LEU A 929 -28.49 -10.13 -12.60
C LEU A 929 -29.97 -9.78 -12.86
N GLY A 930 -30.78 -9.60 -11.81
CA GLY A 930 -32.19 -9.26 -11.94
C GLY A 930 -32.44 -7.85 -12.45
N PHE A 931 -31.65 -6.85 -12.00
CA PHE A 931 -31.74 -5.48 -12.51
C PHE A 931 -31.35 -5.36 -14.00
N LYS A 932 -30.53 -6.28 -14.50
CA LYS A 932 -30.21 -6.41 -15.94
C LYS A 932 -31.31 -7.09 -16.76
N GLY A 933 -32.41 -7.53 -16.13
CA GLY A 933 -33.47 -8.30 -16.79
C GLY A 933 -33.07 -9.73 -17.17
N ASN A 934 -31.92 -10.21 -16.67
CA ASN A 934 -31.28 -11.46 -17.10
C ASN A 934 -31.56 -12.64 -16.15
N MET A 935 -32.37 -12.47 -15.10
CA MET A 935 -32.73 -13.54 -14.15
C MET A 935 -33.84 -14.43 -14.70
N PHE A 936 -33.65 -15.75 -14.65
CA PHE A 936 -34.66 -16.72 -15.05
C PHE A 936 -35.68 -17.01 -13.95
N VAL A 937 -36.88 -17.44 -14.36
CA VAL A 937 -37.97 -17.80 -13.44
C VAL A 937 -37.58 -18.99 -12.56
N ALA A 938 -36.81 -19.95 -13.09
CA ALA A 938 -36.24 -21.05 -12.31
C ALA A 938 -35.34 -20.51 -11.19
N THR A 939 -34.39 -19.63 -11.50
CA THR A 939 -33.45 -19.02 -10.54
C THR A 939 -34.18 -18.22 -9.46
N ARG A 940 -35.20 -17.43 -9.85
CA ARG A 940 -36.08 -16.70 -8.92
C ARG A 940 -36.83 -17.65 -7.98
N THR A 941 -37.35 -18.76 -8.51
CA THR A 941 -38.09 -19.78 -7.75
C THR A 941 -37.18 -20.54 -6.78
N GLN A 942 -35.99 -20.94 -7.24
CA GLN A 942 -34.99 -21.60 -6.41
C GLN A 942 -34.50 -20.66 -5.30
N ALA A 943 -34.29 -19.37 -5.58
CA ALA A 943 -33.92 -18.39 -4.55
C ALA A 943 -35.00 -18.22 -3.46
N LEU A 944 -36.28 -18.19 -3.84
CA LEU A 944 -37.40 -18.16 -2.87
C LEU A 944 -37.47 -19.44 -2.04
N ARG A 945 -37.30 -20.61 -2.67
CA ARG A 945 -37.24 -21.91 -1.98
C ARG A 945 -36.07 -21.97 -0.99
N THR A 946 -34.89 -21.51 -1.38
CA THR A 946 -33.73 -21.41 -0.48
C THR A 946 -34.03 -20.51 0.73
N CYS A 947 -34.75 -19.40 0.57
CA CYS A 947 -35.19 -18.60 1.71
C CYS A 947 -36.07 -19.40 2.69
N GLU A 948 -37.02 -20.19 2.20
CA GLU A 948 -37.89 -21.03 3.04
C GLU A 948 -37.11 -22.15 3.75
N GLU A 949 -36.19 -22.83 3.05
CA GLU A 949 -35.34 -23.87 3.63
C GLU A 949 -34.37 -23.30 4.68
N LEU A 950 -33.82 -22.09 4.49
CA LEU A 950 -32.98 -21.39 5.46
C LEU A 950 -33.76 -20.98 6.73
N LEU A 951 -35.00 -20.48 6.60
CA LEU A 951 -35.84 -20.17 7.76
C LEU A 951 -36.27 -21.44 8.51
N LYS A 952 -36.54 -22.53 7.79
CA LYS A 952 -36.85 -23.84 8.39
C LYS A 952 -35.67 -24.40 9.20
N LEU A 953 -34.45 -24.33 8.67
CA LEU A 953 -33.23 -24.69 9.41
C LEU A 953 -33.05 -23.81 10.65
N MET A 954 -33.23 -22.49 10.52
CA MET A 954 -33.10 -21.55 11.64
C MET A 954 -34.15 -21.76 12.74
N LYS A 955 -35.36 -22.21 12.41
CA LYS A 955 -36.42 -22.52 13.40
C LYS A 955 -36.29 -23.90 14.05
N HIS A 956 -35.75 -24.90 13.36
CA HIS A 956 -35.85 -26.31 13.80
C HIS A 956 -34.52 -27.07 13.93
N SER A 957 -33.40 -26.55 13.42
CA SER A 957 -32.13 -27.30 13.32
C SER A 957 -30.90 -26.55 13.82
N LEU A 958 -30.98 -25.22 13.98
CA LEU A 958 -29.88 -24.38 14.44
C LEU A 958 -30.21 -23.81 15.84
N GLU A 959 -29.50 -24.23 16.90
CA GLU A 959 -29.65 -23.65 18.25
C GLU A 959 -28.97 -22.27 18.34
N LEU A 960 -29.53 -21.26 17.67
CA LEU A 960 -28.99 -19.90 17.63
C LEU A 960 -29.35 -19.10 18.89
N LYS A 961 -28.52 -19.25 19.93
CA LYS A 961 -28.67 -18.56 21.23
C LYS A 961 -28.32 -17.07 21.14
N MET A 962 -27.45 -16.67 20.21
CA MET A 962 -27.12 -15.26 19.92
C MET A 962 -28.19 -14.60 19.04
N GLN A 963 -29.09 -13.83 19.66
CA GLN A 963 -30.19 -13.12 18.97
C GLN A 963 -29.72 -12.20 17.83
N ILE A 964 -28.54 -11.58 17.94
CA ILE A 964 -27.96 -10.75 16.87
C ILE A 964 -27.72 -11.54 15.57
N ILE A 965 -27.43 -12.84 15.66
CA ILE A 965 -27.21 -13.70 14.49
C ILE A 965 -28.56 -14.11 13.88
N VAL A 966 -29.56 -14.40 14.71
CA VAL A 966 -30.95 -14.63 14.27
C VAL A 966 -31.49 -13.42 13.51
N MET A 967 -31.29 -12.21 14.05
CA MET A 967 -31.66 -10.96 13.38
C MET A 967 -30.90 -10.75 12.07
N TYR A 968 -29.58 -10.97 12.05
CA TYR A 968 -28.76 -10.70 10.86
C TYR A 968 -29.05 -11.69 9.71
N LEU A 969 -29.18 -12.98 10.01
CA LEU A 969 -29.59 -13.97 9.01
C LEU A 969 -31.01 -13.70 8.50
N SER A 970 -31.96 -13.40 9.40
CA SER A 970 -33.33 -13.02 9.02
C SER A 970 -33.36 -11.75 8.15
N SER A 971 -32.50 -10.76 8.42
CA SER A 971 -32.44 -9.53 7.62
C SER A 971 -31.88 -9.76 6.22
N GLN A 972 -30.91 -10.67 6.03
CA GLN A 972 -30.44 -11.07 4.70
C GLN A 972 -31.52 -11.85 3.93
N VAL A 973 -32.21 -12.79 4.58
CA VAL A 973 -33.35 -13.51 3.95
C VAL A 973 -34.50 -12.55 3.58
N ALA A 974 -34.80 -11.55 4.41
CA ALA A 974 -35.77 -10.50 4.08
C ALA A 974 -35.29 -9.58 2.95
N ARG A 975 -34.00 -9.22 2.93
CA ARG A 975 -33.37 -8.42 1.87
C ARG A 975 -33.35 -9.12 0.51
N LEU A 976 -33.35 -10.46 0.51
CA LEU A 976 -33.50 -11.29 -0.68
C LEU A 976 -34.98 -11.42 -1.09
N ARG A 977 -35.87 -11.87 -0.18
CA ARG A 977 -37.30 -12.04 -0.48
C ARG A 977 -37.96 -10.76 -1.00
N ARG A 978 -37.74 -9.60 -0.38
CA ARG A 978 -38.29 -8.30 -0.85
C ARG A 978 -37.81 -7.87 -2.24
N PHE A 979 -36.73 -8.46 -2.74
CA PHE A 979 -36.24 -8.22 -4.10
C PHE A 979 -36.82 -9.24 -5.10
N LEU A 980 -36.94 -10.52 -4.69
CA LEU A 980 -37.56 -11.57 -5.51
C LEU A 980 -39.08 -11.42 -5.61
N ASP A 981 -39.72 -10.86 -4.59
CA ASP A 981 -41.15 -10.69 -4.44
C ASP A 981 -41.43 -9.49 -3.51
N GLY A 982 -41.55 -8.30 -4.10
CA GLY A 982 -41.68 -7.03 -3.37
C GLY A 982 -43.11 -6.70 -2.93
N GLU A 983 -44.12 -7.35 -3.50
CA GLU A 983 -45.53 -7.15 -3.15
C GLU A 983 -45.96 -8.03 -1.98
N LYS A 984 -45.37 -9.22 -1.85
CA LYS A 984 -45.68 -10.16 -0.78
C LYS A 984 -45.01 -9.79 0.55
N THR A 985 -45.83 -9.56 1.58
CA THR A 985 -45.38 -9.54 2.98
C THR A 985 -45.12 -10.97 3.48
N TRP A 986 -44.16 -11.10 4.40
CA TRP A 986 -43.72 -12.39 4.95
C TRP A 986 -43.57 -12.26 6.46
N ASP A 987 -44.36 -13.03 7.21
CA ASP A 987 -44.41 -13.00 8.68
C ASP A 987 -43.84 -14.28 9.31
N ASP A 988 -43.21 -15.15 8.50
CA ASP A 988 -42.62 -16.43 8.89
C ASP A 988 -41.17 -16.33 9.40
N TYR A 989 -40.68 -15.14 9.71
CA TYR A 989 -39.39 -14.95 10.38
C TYR A 989 -39.41 -15.49 11.83
N PRO A 990 -38.27 -15.87 12.42
CA PRO A 990 -38.19 -16.18 13.85
C PRO A 990 -38.24 -14.91 14.70
N GLU A 991 -39.10 -14.89 15.71
CA GLU A 991 -39.15 -13.78 16.67
C GLU A 991 -37.88 -13.75 17.54
N PRO A 992 -37.17 -12.61 17.63
CA PRO A 992 -35.94 -12.53 18.40
C PRO A 992 -36.25 -12.48 19.91
N GLN A 993 -35.86 -13.54 20.63
CA GLN A 993 -36.07 -13.67 22.08
C GLN A 993 -35.08 -12.80 22.88
N PHE A 994 -35.25 -11.47 22.79
CA PHE A 994 -34.57 -10.56 23.70
C PHE A 994 -35.18 -10.63 25.11
N PRO A 995 -34.37 -10.65 26.18
CA PRO A 995 -34.86 -10.51 27.55
C PRO A 995 -35.23 -9.05 27.85
N LEU A 996 -36.25 -8.53 27.16
CA LEU A 996 -36.82 -7.19 27.36
C LEU A 996 -37.70 -7.09 28.61
N ASP A 997 -38.00 -8.20 29.26
CA ASP A 997 -38.90 -8.26 30.42
C ASP A 997 -38.21 -7.89 31.73
N TYR A 998 -37.69 -6.66 31.79
CA TYR A 998 -37.16 -6.07 33.03
C TYR A 998 -38.23 -5.98 34.12
N THR A 999 -39.50 -5.91 33.73
CA THR A 999 -40.70 -5.94 34.57
C THR A 999 -40.89 -7.25 35.35
N LYS A 1000 -40.72 -8.44 34.74
CA LYS A 1000 -41.00 -9.71 35.43
C LYS A 1000 -39.99 -10.12 36.50
N LYS A 1001 -38.83 -9.45 36.63
CA LYS A 1001 -37.79 -9.88 37.59
C LYS A 1001 -37.80 -9.15 38.94
N TYR A 1002 -38.66 -8.15 39.10
CA TYR A 1002 -38.93 -7.50 40.38
C TYR A 1002 -40.45 -7.43 40.58
N PRO A 1003 -41.07 -8.31 41.38
CA PRO A 1003 -42.39 -7.98 41.92
C PRO A 1003 -42.26 -6.65 42.69
N PRO A 1004 -43.21 -5.71 42.56
CA PRO A 1004 -43.16 -4.48 43.33
C PRO A 1004 -43.14 -4.82 44.84
N PRO A 1005 -42.41 -4.04 45.67
CA PRO A 1005 -42.40 -4.25 47.10
C PRO A 1005 -43.83 -4.20 47.64
N ALA A 1006 -44.24 -5.22 48.38
CA ALA A 1006 -45.62 -5.39 48.80
C ALA A 1006 -46.00 -4.41 49.92
N GLY A 1007 -46.43 -3.20 49.53
CA GLY A 1007 -46.93 -2.19 50.47
C GLY A 1007 -46.76 -0.75 50.03
N GLU A 1008 -47.42 -0.34 48.94
CA GLU A 1008 -47.84 1.06 48.72
C GLU A 1008 -49.00 1.09 47.70
N TYR A 1009 -50.22 1.30 48.23
CA TYR A 1009 -51.51 1.49 47.54
C TYR A 1009 -52.37 2.42 48.42
#